data_AF-A0A967FAP0-F1
#
_entry.id   AF-A0A967FAP0-F1
#
_cell.length_a   1.000
_cell.length_b   1.000
_cell.length_c   1.000
_cell.angle_alpha   90.00
_cell.angle_beta   90.00
_cell.angle_gamma   90.00
#
_symmetry.space_group_name_H-M   'P 1'
#
loop_
_entity.id
_entity.type
_entity.pdbx_description
1 polymer ?
#
loop_
_entity_poly.entity_id
_entity_poly.type
_entity_poly.pdbx_seq_one_letter_code
_entity_poly.pdbx_strand_id
1 'polypeptide(L)'
;MKLINCYKTSGGLTFLALVVVLAGQLAEAEYVVYESATMGPPGQVEGYLLSTDQYMGTRFYVDRQYEVTQIGGHLAQANVGGNFFGAIVALTGPSAVPLGYPFNASEVVASTVFDPGIFSNDFRAPLSVILTPGYYALVFGTNELGSSNGYGIMPFGGQTSFPTASYFVFWPTTGWIDTADEGARFVMEGFISDELLYCEASGSNYIEYQYIMGVEVGSIANIPTGNEHYGDYRLLSTMMEPGQSYPLTITRGNPYHDYYDRCGAWIDWNQDGDFTDLSEQIPMSLGVDPCTFTGTITPPVGAAMGGTRMRVRIMWMEDPISCGHSPYGEVEDYTIIIPGLYEGGSGTAEDPYLIRTAEQMNTIGDNSYDWNKHFKLVADVNLGDYTGTEYNVIGYHINPSNKVPFSGTFDGNDHTISNLSYSTEDIDYVGLFGYVDGEDAVIKNLGLIGPDIYVPTRQCIGGLVGGLRSGTISGCYVQGGNVTGDYLVGGLSGVCGPDFISDPGGRILSCYTTCDVDGGDSVGGLVGLNSEGVNSTIENCYAMGAVSGWYDVGGLVGTNNAPISKCYSVGGVSGTIKGGLVGFNGSGTVSNSFWDVNTSGLGYSDGGVGKTTEQMQTKSTFTDAGWDFTTPVWKICGDTSYPKLAWQTSLLGDFLCPEGVDFFDFSFFAGHWAEENCAVSNDCYGTDFDLLGSVDIKDLRIFADNWLAGL
;
A
#
# COMPACT_ATOMS: atom_id res chain seq x y z
N MET A 1 55.68 -25.57 -23.08
CA MET A 1 57.08 -26.04 -23.28
C MET A 1 57.98 -25.26 -22.33
N LYS A 2 59.11 -25.84 -21.89
CA LYS A 2 59.90 -25.47 -20.68
C LYS A 2 59.17 -25.79 -19.36
N LEU A 3 59.97 -26.26 -18.39
CA LEU A 3 59.58 -26.66 -17.02
C LEU A 3 60.41 -25.83 -16.03
N ILE A 4 59.91 -25.68 -14.79
CA ILE A 4 60.74 -25.71 -13.57
C ILE A 4 60.01 -26.59 -12.52
N ASN A 5 60.74 -27.45 -11.81
CA ASN A 5 60.24 -28.30 -10.70
C ASN A 5 60.54 -27.59 -9.35
N CYS A 6 60.18 -28.03 -8.13
CA CYS A 6 59.74 -29.31 -7.55
C CYS A 6 58.95 -28.98 -6.25
N TYR A 7 58.08 -29.82 -5.67
CA TYR A 7 58.48 -30.96 -4.82
C TYR A 7 57.33 -32.01 -4.66
N LYS A 8 57.44 -32.97 -3.73
CA LYS A 8 56.71 -34.25 -3.71
C LYS A 8 56.45 -34.76 -2.27
N THR A 9 55.62 -35.80 -2.14
CA THR A 9 55.39 -36.70 -0.97
C THR A 9 54.32 -36.29 0.06
N SER A 10 53.61 -37.20 0.75
CA SER A 10 52.84 -38.41 0.30
C SER A 10 52.14 -39.13 1.47
N GLY A 11 50.88 -39.55 1.27
CA GLY A 11 50.13 -40.50 2.13
C GLY A 11 49.06 -39.84 3.02
N GLY A 12 47.95 -40.51 3.38
CA GLY A 12 47.48 -41.81 2.87
C GLY A 12 46.20 -42.36 3.54
N LEU A 13 45.38 -43.04 2.71
CA LEU A 13 44.34 -44.04 3.03
C LEU A 13 43.02 -43.67 3.80
N THR A 14 41.91 -43.92 3.08
CA THR A 14 40.67 -44.67 3.44
C THR A 14 39.42 -44.04 4.09
N PHE A 15 38.28 -44.31 3.42
CA PHE A 15 36.87 -44.43 3.86
C PHE A 15 36.23 -43.24 4.62
N LEU A 16 35.14 -42.65 4.12
CA LEU A 16 33.86 -43.33 3.83
C LEU A 16 33.24 -42.92 2.48
N ALA A 17 32.07 -43.48 2.12
CA ALA A 17 31.33 -43.16 0.91
C ALA A 17 29.92 -42.64 1.23
N LEU A 18 29.47 -41.64 0.47
CA LEU A 18 28.05 -41.32 0.32
C LEU A 18 27.78 -40.97 -1.15
N VAL A 19 26.63 -41.39 -1.65
CA VAL A 19 26.06 -41.03 -2.96
C VAL A 19 24.79 -40.25 -2.67
N VAL A 20 24.45 -39.23 -3.49
CA VAL A 20 23.10 -38.87 -3.99
C VAL A 20 23.06 -37.42 -4.50
N VAL A 21 22.34 -37.23 -5.62
CA VAL A 21 21.92 -35.96 -6.26
C VAL A 21 23.03 -35.00 -6.73
N LEU A 22 22.97 -34.65 -8.02
CA LEU A 22 23.50 -33.37 -8.51
C LEU A 22 22.52 -32.27 -8.08
N ALA A 23 22.87 -31.51 -7.04
CA ALA A 23 22.38 -30.14 -6.93
C ALA A 23 23.19 -29.29 -7.92
N GLY A 24 22.54 -28.38 -8.65
CA GLY A 24 23.20 -27.60 -9.69
C GLY A 24 24.22 -26.63 -9.10
N GLN A 25 25.52 -26.82 -9.40
CA GLN A 25 26.44 -25.69 -9.40
C GLN A 25 26.26 -24.89 -10.69
N LEU A 26 25.24 -24.02 -10.69
CA LEU A 26 25.28 -22.77 -11.42
C LEU A 26 25.49 -21.65 -10.41
N ALA A 27 26.66 -21.65 -9.80
CA ALA A 27 27.26 -20.43 -9.28
C ALA A 27 27.85 -19.68 -10.47
N GLU A 28 26.97 -19.16 -11.33
CA GLU A 28 27.34 -18.19 -12.35
C GLU A 28 27.35 -16.78 -11.72
N ALA A 29 27.79 -15.78 -12.47
CA ALA A 29 28.38 -14.57 -11.89
C ALA A 29 27.42 -13.78 -10.97
N GLU A 30 28.00 -13.10 -9.98
CA GLU A 30 27.35 -12.02 -9.23
C GLU A 30 26.92 -10.94 -10.23
N TYR A 31 25.60 -10.83 -10.49
CA TYR A 31 25.08 -9.78 -11.37
C TYR A 31 25.00 -8.47 -10.59
N VAL A 32 25.51 -7.41 -11.19
CA VAL A 32 25.38 -6.06 -10.64
C VAL A 32 23.95 -5.58 -10.88
N VAL A 33 23.10 -5.76 -9.87
CA VAL A 33 21.69 -5.31 -9.83
C VAL A 33 21.61 -3.78 -9.93
N TYR A 34 22.62 -3.08 -9.41
CA TYR A 34 22.75 -1.63 -9.54
C TYR A 34 24.22 -1.20 -9.47
N GLU A 35 24.65 -0.33 -10.39
CA GLU A 35 25.95 0.36 -10.37
C GLU A 35 25.70 1.88 -10.48
N SER A 36 26.31 2.69 -9.61
CA SER A 36 26.18 4.16 -9.70
C SER A 36 27.15 4.81 -10.69
N ALA A 37 28.26 4.14 -11.02
CA ALA A 37 29.25 4.58 -12.00
C ALA A 37 30.19 3.43 -12.41
N THR A 38 30.39 3.26 -13.72
CA THR A 38 31.16 2.17 -14.33
C THR A 38 32.55 1.98 -13.71
N MET A 39 32.87 0.75 -13.29
CA MET A 39 34.17 0.40 -12.71
C MET A 39 35.36 0.80 -13.60
N GLY A 40 36.08 1.84 -13.16
CA GLY A 40 37.40 2.20 -13.67
C GLY A 40 38.48 1.14 -13.34
N PRO A 41 39.66 1.20 -13.99
CA PRO A 41 40.72 0.22 -13.79
C PRO A 41 41.22 0.19 -12.33
N PRO A 42 41.61 -0.99 -11.79
CA PRO A 42 42.01 -1.13 -10.39
C PRO A 42 43.14 -0.17 -9.97
N GLY A 43 42.98 0.49 -8.82
CA GLY A 43 43.97 1.38 -8.24
C GLY A 43 43.81 2.88 -8.56
N GLN A 44 42.59 3.37 -8.86
CA GLN A 44 42.30 4.80 -8.71
C GLN A 44 42.40 5.22 -7.23
N VAL A 45 42.78 6.48 -6.98
CA VAL A 45 43.25 6.96 -5.66
C VAL A 45 42.37 8.07 -5.07
N GLU A 46 41.16 8.26 -5.63
CA GLU A 46 40.23 9.33 -5.27
C GLU A 46 38.87 8.72 -4.90
N GLY A 47 38.36 9.07 -3.72
CA GLY A 47 37.14 8.53 -3.12
C GLY A 47 36.65 9.42 -1.98
N TYR A 48 35.33 9.48 -1.75
CA TYR A 48 34.77 10.39 -0.74
C TYR A 48 35.14 9.97 0.69
N LEU A 49 35.57 10.93 1.51
CA LEU A 49 35.92 10.73 2.91
C LEU A 49 34.69 10.83 3.82
N LEU A 50 34.13 9.69 4.23
CA LEU A 50 33.12 9.65 5.29
C LEU A 50 33.79 9.83 6.66
N SER A 51 33.47 10.92 7.34
CA SER A 51 33.86 11.15 8.75
C SER A 51 33.00 10.34 9.74
N THR A 52 33.31 10.42 11.04
CA THR A 52 32.64 9.70 12.15
C THR A 52 31.13 9.87 12.22
N ASP A 53 30.63 10.92 11.58
CA ASP A 53 29.28 11.41 11.67
C ASP A 53 28.83 11.80 10.25
N GLN A 54 28.76 10.86 9.30
CA GLN A 54 28.22 11.09 7.94
C GLN A 54 27.52 9.84 7.36
N TYR A 55 26.50 10.08 6.52
CA TYR A 55 25.73 9.05 5.79
C TYR A 55 25.72 9.34 4.31
N MET A 56 26.34 8.54 3.44
CA MET A 56 26.28 8.74 1.98
C MET A 56 25.47 7.64 1.30
N GLY A 57 24.67 7.97 0.29
CA GLY A 57 23.93 6.99 -0.51
C GLY A 57 23.58 7.46 -1.91
N THR A 58 22.78 6.65 -2.58
CA THR A 58 22.27 6.89 -3.93
C THR A 58 20.91 6.21 -4.09
N ARG A 59 20.14 6.66 -5.08
CA ARG A 59 18.80 6.11 -5.38
C ARG A 59 18.84 5.21 -6.58
N PHE A 60 18.03 4.15 -6.53
CA PHE A 60 17.85 3.21 -7.62
C PHE A 60 16.39 2.74 -7.69
N TYR A 61 16.06 2.11 -8.80
CA TYR A 61 14.78 1.45 -9.02
C TYR A 61 15.09 0.01 -9.42
N VAL A 62 14.31 -0.95 -8.92
CA VAL A 62 14.29 -2.32 -9.45
C VAL A 62 12.96 -2.57 -10.14
N ASP A 63 13.03 -3.21 -11.30
CA ASP A 63 11.93 -3.43 -12.25
C ASP A 63 11.26 -4.82 -12.11
N ARG A 64 11.95 -5.74 -11.43
CA ARG A 64 11.58 -7.14 -11.19
C ARG A 64 12.08 -7.57 -9.81
N GLN A 65 11.85 -8.83 -9.43
CA GLN A 65 12.33 -9.36 -8.16
C GLN A 65 13.82 -9.75 -8.24
N TYR A 66 14.64 -9.21 -7.33
CA TYR A 66 16.07 -9.52 -7.20
C TYR A 66 16.38 -10.04 -5.80
N GLU A 67 17.07 -11.17 -5.69
CA GLU A 67 17.76 -11.56 -4.46
C GLU A 67 19.12 -10.86 -4.44
N VAL A 68 19.21 -9.79 -3.65
CA VAL A 68 20.47 -9.13 -3.32
C VAL A 68 21.22 -10.03 -2.34
N THR A 69 22.53 -10.17 -2.57
CA THR A 69 23.42 -10.99 -1.73
C THR A 69 24.55 -10.16 -1.12
N GLN A 70 24.96 -9.07 -1.79
CA GLN A 70 26.03 -8.19 -1.38
C GLN A 70 25.74 -6.73 -1.77
N ILE A 71 26.25 -5.80 -0.97
CA ILE A 71 26.35 -4.39 -1.32
C ILE A 71 27.80 -3.92 -1.20
N GLY A 72 28.18 -2.89 -1.95
CA GLY A 72 29.57 -2.44 -2.00
C GLY A 72 29.73 -1.08 -2.65
N GLY A 73 30.99 -0.74 -2.95
CA GLY A 73 31.33 0.53 -3.58
C GLY A 73 32.77 0.96 -3.33
N HIS A 74 33.00 2.27 -3.49
CA HIS A 74 34.28 2.91 -3.22
C HIS A 74 34.09 4.11 -2.28
N LEU A 75 34.70 4.02 -1.10
CA LEU A 75 34.67 5.02 -0.04
C LEU A 75 36.09 5.16 0.55
N ALA A 76 36.47 6.37 0.96
CA ALA A 76 37.73 6.62 1.63
C ALA A 76 37.53 6.67 3.16
N GLN A 77 38.36 5.93 3.89
CA GLN A 77 38.27 5.83 5.34
C GLN A 77 38.82 7.10 6.02
N ALA A 78 38.00 7.77 6.85
CA ALA A 78 38.52 8.75 7.80
C ALA A 78 39.37 8.03 8.88
N ASN A 79 40.33 8.74 9.48
CA ASN A 79 41.38 8.14 10.33
C ASN A 79 40.88 7.88 11.77
N VAL A 80 39.82 7.08 11.89
CA VAL A 80 39.03 6.76 13.07
C VAL A 80 38.57 5.31 12.98
N GLY A 81 39.04 4.47 13.91
CA GLY A 81 38.69 3.05 13.92
C GLY A 81 37.26 2.81 14.41
N GLY A 82 36.44 2.16 13.59
CA GLY A 82 35.06 1.78 13.88
C GLY A 82 34.43 1.08 12.68
N ASN A 83 33.31 0.39 12.90
CA ASN A 83 32.59 -0.26 11.82
C ASN A 83 31.80 0.78 11.00
N PHE A 84 31.64 0.48 9.72
CA PHE A 84 30.64 1.10 8.85
C PHE A 84 29.39 0.22 8.82
N PHE A 85 28.26 0.80 8.45
CA PHE A 85 27.09 0.05 8.01
C PHE A 85 26.76 0.35 6.55
N GLY A 86 26.00 -0.55 5.94
CA GLY A 86 25.30 -0.33 4.68
C GLY A 86 23.85 -0.79 4.82
N ALA A 87 22.91 -0.06 4.23
CA ALA A 87 21.47 -0.30 4.33
C ALA A 87 20.79 -0.08 2.98
N ILE A 88 19.76 -0.88 2.71
CA ILE A 88 18.78 -0.62 1.65
C ILE A 88 17.52 -0.07 2.32
N VAL A 89 17.08 1.09 1.86
CA VAL A 89 15.93 1.83 2.40
C VAL A 89 14.87 1.94 1.31
N ALA A 90 13.62 1.60 1.60
CA ALA A 90 12.51 1.77 0.66
C ALA A 90 12.18 3.27 0.50
N LEU A 91 11.77 3.67 -0.70
CA LEU A 91 11.41 5.05 -1.04
C LEU A 91 9.97 5.13 -1.55
N THR A 92 9.25 6.16 -1.11
CA THR A 92 7.86 6.44 -1.54
C THR A 92 7.74 7.00 -2.97
N GLY A 93 8.85 7.10 -3.71
CA GLY A 93 8.85 7.55 -5.11
C GLY A 93 10.24 7.95 -5.63
N PRO A 94 10.36 8.28 -6.94
CA PRO A 94 11.64 8.56 -7.60
C PRO A 94 12.33 9.84 -7.10
N SER A 95 11.57 10.77 -6.54
CA SER A 95 12.04 12.03 -5.96
C SER A 95 12.32 11.97 -4.46
N ALA A 96 11.87 10.91 -3.77
CA ALA A 96 12.01 10.76 -2.33
C ALA A 96 13.47 10.52 -1.90
N VAL A 97 13.73 10.66 -0.60
CA VAL A 97 14.99 10.34 0.10
C VAL A 97 14.61 9.69 1.45
N PRO A 98 15.51 8.91 2.10
CA PRO A 98 15.24 8.35 3.42
C PRO A 98 14.77 9.42 4.42
N LEU A 99 13.77 9.11 5.26
CA LEU A 99 13.13 10.12 6.11
C LEU A 99 13.93 10.42 7.38
N GLY A 100 15.02 11.18 7.18
CA GLY A 100 15.78 11.83 8.24
C GLY A 100 16.83 10.94 8.90
N TYR A 101 17.19 11.31 10.12
CA TYR A 101 18.16 10.61 10.96
C TYR A 101 17.61 10.49 12.41
N PRO A 102 17.63 9.30 13.05
CA PRO A 102 17.92 7.98 12.45
C PRO A 102 16.89 7.60 11.40
N PHE A 103 17.25 6.68 10.50
CA PHE A 103 16.28 6.09 9.57
C PHE A 103 15.21 5.34 10.36
N ASN A 104 13.97 5.48 9.93
CA ASN A 104 12.86 4.73 10.50
C ASN A 104 13.10 3.22 10.26
N ALA A 105 12.95 2.40 11.31
CA ALA A 105 13.22 0.98 11.23
C ALA A 105 12.30 0.25 10.23
N SER A 106 11.09 0.78 9.97
CA SER A 106 10.18 0.24 8.95
C SER A 106 10.54 0.61 7.51
N GLU A 107 11.44 1.58 7.29
CA GLU A 107 11.93 1.95 5.96
C GLU A 107 13.17 1.14 5.57
N VAL A 108 13.93 0.61 6.55
CA VAL A 108 15.17 -0.15 6.32
C VAL A 108 14.84 -1.61 5.98
N VAL A 109 14.77 -1.89 4.67
CA VAL A 109 14.47 -3.21 4.09
C VAL A 109 15.48 -4.27 4.51
N ALA A 110 16.77 -3.88 4.55
CA ALA A 110 17.84 -4.68 5.13
C ALA A 110 19.05 -3.78 5.46
N SER A 111 19.88 -4.21 6.42
CA SER A 111 21.18 -3.59 6.69
C SER A 111 22.26 -4.59 7.11
N THR A 112 23.52 -4.20 6.97
CA THR A 112 24.72 -4.99 7.29
C THR A 112 25.81 -4.08 7.84
N VAL A 113 26.78 -4.65 8.56
CA VAL A 113 27.85 -3.93 9.27
C VAL A 113 29.21 -4.53 8.88
N PHE A 114 30.17 -3.70 8.48
CA PHE A 114 31.45 -4.11 7.90
C PHE A 114 32.61 -3.15 8.23
N ASP A 115 33.84 -3.60 8.01
CA ASP A 115 35.04 -2.75 8.03
C ASP A 115 35.66 -2.74 6.61
N PRO A 116 35.69 -1.60 5.90
CA PRO A 116 36.26 -1.51 4.56
C PRO A 116 37.80 -1.49 4.54
N GLY A 117 38.45 -1.35 5.70
CA GLY A 117 39.91 -1.25 5.79
C GLY A 117 40.50 0.07 5.26
N ILE A 118 41.82 0.08 5.09
CA ILE A 118 42.61 1.31 4.88
C ILE A 118 42.98 1.50 3.41
N PHE A 119 42.34 2.49 2.76
CA PHE A 119 42.58 3.07 1.43
C PHE A 119 42.43 2.17 0.16
N SER A 120 41.49 2.62 -0.70
CA SER A 120 41.45 2.47 -2.18
C SER A 120 41.51 1.06 -2.77
N ASN A 121 40.50 0.24 -2.49
CA ASN A 121 39.94 -0.75 -3.41
C ASN A 121 38.42 -0.75 -3.26
N ASP A 122 37.69 -1.47 -4.11
CA ASP A 122 36.29 -1.80 -3.83
C ASP A 122 36.17 -2.57 -2.52
N PHE A 123 35.12 -2.26 -1.76
CA PHE A 123 34.63 -3.15 -0.70
C PHE A 123 33.36 -3.88 -1.17
N ARG A 124 33.08 -5.00 -0.51
CA ARG A 124 31.84 -5.76 -0.57
C ARG A 124 31.45 -6.19 0.84
N ALA A 125 30.17 -6.13 1.16
CA ALA A 125 29.60 -6.51 2.43
C ALA A 125 28.37 -7.41 2.18
N PRO A 126 28.30 -8.61 2.77
CA PRO A 126 27.14 -9.49 2.62
C PRO A 126 25.85 -8.82 3.13
N LEU A 127 24.81 -8.87 2.31
CA LEU A 127 23.47 -8.37 2.61
C LEU A 127 22.47 -9.24 1.85
N SER A 128 21.81 -10.18 2.52
CA SER A 128 20.79 -11.04 1.91
C SER A 128 19.42 -10.41 2.08
N VAL A 129 18.78 -10.04 0.96
CA VAL A 129 17.42 -9.49 0.95
C VAL A 129 16.79 -9.67 -0.45
N ILE A 130 15.50 -9.97 -0.49
CA ILE A 130 14.72 -9.96 -1.73
C ILE A 130 14.11 -8.56 -1.89
N LEU A 131 14.44 -7.89 -2.99
CA LEU A 131 13.79 -6.64 -3.40
C LEU A 131 12.70 -6.95 -4.42
N THR A 132 11.49 -6.47 -4.16
CA THR A 132 10.37 -6.44 -5.12
C THR A 132 10.43 -5.16 -5.97
N PRO A 133 9.72 -5.08 -7.11
CA PRO A 133 9.69 -3.87 -7.94
C PRO A 133 9.37 -2.60 -7.14
N GLY A 134 10.18 -1.56 -7.26
CA GLY A 134 10.05 -0.37 -6.42
C GLY A 134 11.26 0.56 -6.40
N TYR A 135 11.10 1.70 -5.74
CA TYR A 135 12.16 2.69 -5.52
C TYR A 135 12.87 2.44 -4.20
N TYR A 136 14.19 2.52 -4.23
CA TYR A 136 15.04 2.25 -3.08
C TYR A 136 16.24 3.20 -3.03
N ALA A 137 16.84 3.33 -1.85
CA ALA A 137 18.12 3.95 -1.64
C ALA A 137 19.13 2.97 -1.06
N LEU A 138 20.34 2.96 -1.59
CA LEU A 138 21.49 2.26 -1.01
C LEU A 138 22.31 3.29 -0.24
N VAL A 139 22.48 3.09 1.07
CA VAL A 139 23.05 4.07 2.00
C VAL A 139 24.15 3.43 2.83
N PHE A 140 25.24 4.16 3.05
CA PHE A 140 26.39 3.78 3.85
C PHE A 140 26.71 4.86 4.87
N GLY A 141 27.25 4.48 6.02
CA GLY A 141 27.70 5.46 7.01
C GLY A 141 28.55 4.84 8.11
N THR A 142 28.97 5.68 9.04
CA THR A 142 29.87 5.35 10.14
C THR A 142 29.12 5.09 11.44
N ASN A 143 29.63 4.16 12.26
CA ASN A 143 28.98 3.54 13.42
C ASN A 143 27.81 2.60 13.04
N GLU A 144 27.17 2.03 14.06
CA GLU A 144 25.98 1.18 13.92
C GLU A 144 24.73 2.00 13.55
N LEU A 145 23.77 1.35 12.89
CA LEU A 145 22.51 1.92 12.42
C LEU A 145 21.69 2.49 13.61
N GLY A 146 21.80 3.81 13.85
CA GLY A 146 21.18 4.49 15.00
C GLY A 146 22.13 5.38 15.84
N SER A 147 23.39 5.57 15.44
CA SER A 147 24.34 6.47 16.11
C SER A 147 24.04 7.96 15.89
N SER A 148 23.92 8.73 16.98
CA SER A 148 23.10 9.95 17.14
C SER A 148 23.41 11.21 16.29
N ASN A 149 24.38 11.20 15.36
CA ASN A 149 25.11 12.43 15.01
C ASN A 149 25.33 12.79 13.52
N GLY A 150 25.03 11.93 12.52
CA GLY A 150 25.67 12.02 11.18
C GLY A 150 25.12 13.03 10.13
N TYR A 151 26.01 13.56 9.26
CA TYR A 151 25.94 14.75 8.36
C TYR A 151 25.95 14.50 6.82
N GLY A 152 25.64 15.52 5.98
CA GLY A 152 25.66 15.45 4.49
C GLY A 152 24.66 16.27 3.60
N ILE A 153 24.53 15.94 2.30
CA ILE A 153 24.56 16.77 1.08
C ILE A 153 23.79 16.12 -0.17
N MET A 154 22.71 16.68 -0.81
CA MET A 154 21.97 16.25 -2.09
C MET A 154 21.17 17.42 -2.83
N PRO A 155 20.75 17.45 -4.14
CA PRO A 155 20.33 18.69 -4.85
C PRO A 155 18.85 19.07 -4.95
N PHE A 156 18.65 20.31 -5.43
CA PHE A 156 17.44 20.85 -6.03
C PHE A 156 17.68 21.23 -7.51
N GLY A 157 16.93 20.65 -8.45
CA GLY A 157 17.05 20.96 -9.88
C GLY A 157 16.41 19.89 -10.76
N GLY A 158 15.17 20.10 -11.20
CA GLY A 158 14.38 19.06 -11.86
C GLY A 158 14.95 18.56 -13.19
N GLN A 159 15.53 17.36 -13.18
CA GLN A 159 15.81 16.55 -14.37
C GLN A 159 15.16 15.17 -14.21
N THR A 160 14.46 14.72 -15.25
CA THR A 160 13.68 13.48 -15.27
C THR A 160 14.44 12.34 -15.95
N SER A 161 15.76 12.29 -15.77
CA SER A 161 16.68 11.44 -16.52
C SER A 161 17.57 10.59 -15.61
N PHE A 162 17.15 9.35 -15.36
CA PHE A 162 18.13 8.26 -15.38
C PHE A 162 18.79 8.27 -16.78
N PRO A 163 20.11 8.03 -16.91
CA PRO A 163 20.96 7.29 -15.97
C PRO A 163 22.05 8.14 -15.26
N THR A 164 21.91 9.47 -15.13
CA THR A 164 22.91 10.27 -14.42
C THR A 164 22.78 10.11 -12.90
N ALA A 165 23.72 9.40 -12.27
CA ALA A 165 23.72 9.14 -10.84
C ALA A 165 23.83 10.44 -10.02
N SER A 166 22.83 10.66 -9.16
CA SER A 166 22.82 11.73 -8.15
C SER A 166 23.25 11.14 -6.80
N TYR A 167 24.26 11.72 -6.17
CA TYR A 167 24.80 11.26 -4.88
C TYR A 167 24.18 12.03 -3.72
N PHE A 168 23.93 11.35 -2.59
CA PHE A 168 23.26 11.93 -1.44
C PHE A 168 24.01 11.73 -0.13
N VAL A 169 23.83 12.66 0.81
CA VAL A 169 24.33 12.63 2.19
C VAL A 169 23.31 13.47 3.08
N PHE A 170 23.24 13.47 4.44
CA PHE A 170 22.22 14.27 5.23
C PHE A 170 22.74 15.21 6.37
N TRP A 171 22.57 16.55 6.36
CA TRP A 171 22.95 17.44 7.51
C TRP A 171 21.88 17.48 8.64
N PRO A 172 22.22 17.16 9.92
CA PRO A 172 21.41 17.52 11.09
C PRO A 172 21.11 19.02 11.25
N THR A 173 21.92 19.91 10.67
CA THR A 173 21.69 21.36 10.70
C THR A 173 20.87 21.90 9.54
N THR A 174 20.72 21.15 8.45
CA THR A 174 20.36 21.72 7.13
C THR A 174 19.69 20.75 6.13
N GLY A 175 19.49 19.47 6.46
CA GLY A 175 18.96 18.45 5.55
C GLY A 175 19.97 17.97 4.49
N TRP A 176 19.51 17.19 3.51
CA TRP A 176 20.33 16.75 2.37
C TRP A 176 20.57 17.97 1.39
N ILE A 177 21.80 18.55 1.23
CA ILE A 177 22.17 19.69 0.28
C ILE A 177 23.52 19.53 -0.55
N ASP A 178 23.50 19.46 -1.90
CA ASP A 178 24.34 18.66 -2.87
C ASP A 178 25.87 18.66 -3.00
N THR A 179 26.37 17.49 -3.47
CA THR A 179 27.73 17.12 -3.90
C THR A 179 28.01 17.36 -5.39
N ALA A 180 27.14 16.89 -6.30
CA ALA A 180 27.35 16.74 -7.76
C ALA A 180 28.80 16.93 -8.26
N ASP A 181 29.51 15.82 -8.50
CA ASP A 181 30.96 15.70 -8.81
C ASP A 181 31.92 15.56 -7.60
N GLU A 182 31.58 14.74 -6.60
CA GLU A 182 32.57 14.13 -5.69
C GLU A 182 32.60 12.60 -5.81
N GLY A 183 33.80 12.01 -5.90
CA GLY A 183 34.04 10.68 -6.49
C GLY A 183 33.69 9.45 -5.64
N ALA A 184 32.42 9.25 -5.27
CA ALA A 184 31.92 7.99 -4.74
C ALA A 184 31.42 7.04 -5.85
N ARG A 185 31.41 5.72 -5.58
CA ARG A 185 30.57 4.77 -6.33
C ARG A 185 29.90 3.77 -5.40
N PHE A 186 28.75 3.27 -5.82
CA PHE A 186 27.99 2.23 -5.13
C PHE A 186 27.62 1.09 -6.06
N VAL A 187 27.61 -0.12 -5.53
CA VAL A 187 27.35 -1.37 -6.24
C VAL A 187 26.41 -2.24 -5.40
N MET A 188 25.47 -2.90 -6.06
CA MET A 188 24.60 -3.92 -5.48
C MET A 188 24.72 -5.19 -6.31
N GLU A 189 24.97 -6.33 -5.67
CA GLU A 189 25.25 -7.61 -6.31
C GLU A 189 24.30 -8.70 -5.82
N GLY A 190 23.78 -9.48 -6.76
CA GLY A 190 22.71 -10.44 -6.52
C GLY A 190 22.35 -11.22 -7.79
N PHE A 191 21.15 -11.77 -7.82
CA PHE A 191 20.57 -12.45 -8.97
C PHE A 191 19.06 -12.18 -9.06
N ILE A 192 18.50 -12.28 -10.27
CA ILE A 192 17.04 -12.27 -10.47
C ILE A 192 16.51 -13.55 -9.83
N SER A 193 15.57 -13.46 -8.87
CA SER A 193 15.24 -14.63 -8.04
C SER A 193 14.51 -15.73 -8.81
N ASP A 194 13.72 -15.33 -9.82
CA ASP A 194 13.10 -16.20 -10.82
C ASP A 194 13.13 -15.48 -12.17
N GLU A 195 13.95 -15.95 -13.11
CA GLU A 195 13.83 -15.52 -14.52
C GLU A 195 12.81 -16.41 -15.24
N LEU A 196 11.74 -15.80 -15.78
CA LEU A 196 10.83 -16.46 -16.70
C LEU A 196 11.63 -16.98 -17.92
N LEU A 197 11.61 -18.31 -18.13
CA LEU A 197 12.47 -19.01 -19.09
C LEU A 197 11.88 -19.01 -20.50
N TYR A 198 11.95 -17.85 -21.17
CA TYR A 198 11.54 -17.71 -22.56
C TYR A 198 12.33 -18.61 -23.51
N CYS A 199 11.67 -18.99 -24.61
CA CYS A 199 12.28 -19.83 -25.64
C CYS A 199 13.52 -19.18 -26.28
N GLU A 200 14.54 -20.01 -26.50
CA GLU A 200 15.75 -19.70 -27.28
C GLU A 200 15.45 -19.00 -28.60
N ALA A 201 16.18 -17.92 -28.91
CA ALA A 201 16.04 -17.18 -30.16
C ALA A 201 17.38 -16.59 -30.62
N SER A 202 17.66 -16.62 -31.93
CA SER A 202 18.88 -16.04 -32.50
C SER A 202 18.77 -15.77 -34.01
N GLY A 203 19.54 -14.80 -34.49
CA GLY A 203 19.90 -14.54 -35.88
C GLY A 203 21.18 -15.27 -36.30
N SER A 204 21.74 -14.89 -37.45
CA SER A 204 22.91 -15.57 -38.04
C SER A 204 24.09 -14.66 -38.37
N ASN A 205 25.20 -15.28 -38.78
CA ASN A 205 26.47 -14.63 -39.09
C ASN A 205 26.46 -13.79 -40.39
N TYR A 206 25.36 -13.75 -41.14
CA TYR A 206 25.25 -12.99 -42.41
C TYR A 206 24.82 -11.52 -42.20
N ILE A 207 25.47 -10.88 -41.21
CA ILE A 207 25.10 -9.57 -40.64
C ILE A 207 25.21 -8.36 -41.57
N GLU A 208 25.77 -8.48 -42.78
CA GLU A 208 25.95 -7.36 -43.72
C GLU A 208 24.66 -6.94 -44.45
N TYR A 209 23.56 -7.71 -44.33
CA TYR A 209 22.37 -7.54 -45.17
C TYR A 209 21.03 -7.44 -44.41
N GLN A 210 20.75 -8.33 -43.44
CA GLN A 210 19.45 -8.32 -42.72
C GLN A 210 19.66 -8.13 -41.22
N TYR A 211 19.48 -6.89 -40.76
CA TYR A 211 19.63 -6.47 -39.35
C TYR A 211 18.63 -5.35 -39.00
N ILE A 212 18.34 -5.19 -37.72
CA ILE A 212 17.50 -4.14 -37.13
C ILE A 212 18.38 -2.90 -36.89
N MET A 213 18.00 -1.79 -37.50
CA MET A 213 18.71 -0.50 -37.41
C MET A 213 18.07 0.45 -36.38
N GLY A 214 16.89 0.09 -35.86
CA GLY A 214 16.29 0.75 -34.72
C GLY A 214 14.86 0.32 -34.43
N VAL A 215 14.44 0.48 -33.19
CA VAL A 215 13.09 0.19 -32.70
C VAL A 215 12.55 1.41 -31.96
N GLU A 216 11.43 1.94 -32.43
CA GLU A 216 10.74 3.09 -31.87
C GLU A 216 9.34 2.67 -31.39
N VAL A 217 9.10 2.77 -30.09
CA VAL A 217 7.81 2.49 -29.44
C VAL A 217 7.71 3.18 -28.08
N GLY A 218 6.70 4.03 -27.89
CA GLY A 218 6.52 4.77 -26.63
C GLY A 218 7.74 5.64 -26.29
N SER A 219 8.39 5.37 -25.16
CA SER A 219 9.68 5.99 -24.80
C SER A 219 10.93 5.24 -25.28
N ILE A 220 10.79 4.04 -25.84
CA ILE A 220 11.91 3.31 -26.45
C ILE A 220 12.18 3.92 -27.83
N ALA A 221 13.42 4.37 -28.05
CA ALA A 221 13.94 4.79 -29.34
C ALA A 221 15.37 4.26 -29.48
N ASN A 222 15.51 2.96 -29.69
CA ASN A 222 16.81 2.30 -29.77
C ASN A 222 17.40 2.42 -31.18
N ILE A 223 18.72 2.61 -31.25
CA ILE A 223 19.52 2.54 -32.47
C ILE A 223 20.72 1.64 -32.13
N PRO A 224 20.64 0.32 -32.43
CA PRO A 224 21.71 -0.64 -32.19
C PRO A 224 23.08 -0.16 -32.70
N THR A 225 24.11 -0.29 -31.87
CA THR A 225 25.47 0.19 -32.19
C THR A 225 26.39 -0.90 -32.76
N GLY A 226 25.90 -2.14 -32.84
CA GLY A 226 26.54 -3.29 -33.46
C GLY A 226 25.49 -4.33 -33.87
N ASN A 227 25.88 -5.25 -34.76
CA ASN A 227 24.99 -6.27 -35.31
C ASN A 227 25.12 -7.53 -34.43
N GLU A 228 24.21 -7.70 -33.48
CA GLU A 228 24.27 -8.74 -32.45
C GLU A 228 23.19 -9.77 -32.73
N HIS A 229 23.58 -11.04 -32.98
CA HIS A 229 22.66 -12.09 -33.44
C HIS A 229 21.41 -12.24 -32.55
N TYR A 230 21.52 -11.90 -31.27
CA TYR A 230 20.40 -11.62 -30.39
C TYR A 230 20.80 -10.40 -29.54
N GLY A 231 20.04 -9.30 -29.63
CA GLY A 231 20.26 -8.09 -28.85
C GLY A 231 19.42 -8.08 -27.57
N ASP A 232 20.07 -8.09 -26.41
CA ASP A 232 19.38 -7.98 -25.12
C ASP A 232 19.26 -6.51 -24.70
N TYR A 233 18.13 -5.90 -25.07
CA TYR A 233 17.79 -4.53 -24.75
C TYR A 233 16.71 -4.43 -23.67
N ARG A 234 16.57 -5.45 -22.80
CA ARG A 234 15.54 -5.49 -21.74
C ARG A 234 15.64 -4.34 -20.73
N LEU A 235 16.79 -3.69 -20.61
CA LEU A 235 16.99 -2.46 -19.81
C LEU A 235 16.40 -1.19 -20.47
N LEU A 236 15.98 -1.26 -21.74
CA LEU A 236 15.21 -0.20 -22.40
C LEU A 236 13.72 -0.51 -22.27
N SER A 237 12.99 0.40 -21.61
CA SER A 237 11.59 0.21 -21.27
C SER A 237 10.67 1.36 -21.69
N THR A 238 9.40 1.05 -21.90
CA THR A 238 8.31 2.05 -21.99
C THR A 238 7.11 1.60 -21.16
N MET A 239 6.45 2.55 -20.51
CA MET A 239 5.13 2.32 -19.91
C MET A 239 4.05 2.28 -20.99
N MET A 240 3.02 1.45 -20.81
CA MET A 240 1.86 1.36 -21.69
C MET A 240 0.57 1.09 -20.92
N GLU A 241 -0.41 1.98 -21.08
CA GLU A 241 -1.73 1.86 -20.47
C GLU A 241 -2.59 0.80 -21.18
N PRO A 242 -3.28 -0.10 -20.44
CA PRO A 242 -4.24 -1.04 -21.03
C PRO A 242 -5.30 -0.37 -21.92
N GLY A 243 -5.53 -0.95 -23.09
CA GLY A 243 -6.47 -0.44 -24.09
C GLY A 243 -6.00 0.77 -24.90
N GLN A 244 -4.91 1.45 -24.52
CA GLN A 244 -4.34 2.54 -25.34
C GLN A 244 -3.50 2.00 -26.50
N SER A 245 -3.43 2.75 -27.59
CA SER A 245 -2.78 2.31 -28.83
C SER A 245 -1.46 3.04 -29.09
N TYR A 246 -0.37 2.28 -29.12
CA TYR A 246 1.00 2.76 -29.29
C TYR A 246 1.55 2.34 -30.66
N PRO A 247 2.09 3.27 -31.47
CA PRO A 247 2.74 2.89 -32.72
C PRO A 247 4.08 2.20 -32.43
N LEU A 248 4.33 1.09 -33.13
CA LEU A 248 5.61 0.39 -33.17
C LEU A 248 6.22 0.60 -34.56
N THR A 249 7.42 1.17 -34.64
CA THR A 249 8.20 1.28 -35.88
C THR A 249 9.53 0.54 -35.71
N ILE A 250 9.82 -0.36 -36.65
CA ILE A 250 11.07 -1.14 -36.67
C ILE A 250 11.77 -0.85 -38.00
N THR A 251 12.96 -0.26 -37.92
CA THR A 251 13.74 0.17 -39.09
C THR A 251 14.75 -0.91 -39.48
N ARG A 252 14.82 -1.28 -40.76
CA ARG A 252 15.73 -2.33 -41.26
C ARG A 252 16.97 -1.75 -41.95
N GLY A 253 18.13 -2.35 -41.68
CA GLY A 253 19.44 -1.78 -42.02
C GLY A 253 19.80 -1.67 -43.51
N ASN A 254 19.29 -2.55 -44.37
CA ASN A 254 19.61 -2.54 -45.81
C ASN A 254 18.36 -2.62 -46.71
N PRO A 255 17.62 -1.51 -46.87
CA PRO A 255 16.35 -1.48 -47.61
C PRO A 255 16.48 -1.71 -49.14
N TYR A 256 17.71 -1.70 -49.68
CA TYR A 256 17.96 -1.74 -51.12
C TYR A 256 18.47 -3.08 -51.65
N HIS A 257 18.72 -4.07 -50.79
CA HIS A 257 19.12 -5.42 -51.21
C HIS A 257 17.94 -6.40 -51.32
N ASP A 258 17.03 -6.42 -50.35
CA ASP A 258 15.96 -7.42 -50.28
C ASP A 258 14.54 -6.82 -50.23
N TYR A 259 13.73 -7.19 -51.22
CA TYR A 259 12.27 -6.98 -51.21
C TYR A 259 11.51 -8.07 -50.43
N TYR A 260 12.25 -8.97 -49.76
CA TYR A 260 11.74 -10.24 -49.24
C TYR A 260 11.76 -10.36 -47.72
N ASP A 261 12.27 -9.36 -47.01
CA ASP A 261 12.28 -9.36 -45.55
C ASP A 261 10.86 -9.46 -44.96
N ARG A 262 10.82 -9.96 -43.74
CA ARG A 262 9.65 -10.04 -42.88
C ARG A 262 10.02 -9.58 -41.48
N CYS A 263 9.02 -9.09 -40.76
CA CYS A 263 9.15 -8.66 -39.37
C CYS A 263 8.00 -9.23 -38.56
N GLY A 264 8.29 -9.63 -37.33
CA GLY A 264 7.30 -10.00 -36.33
C GLY A 264 7.69 -9.41 -34.99
N ALA A 265 6.69 -9.14 -34.16
CA ALA A 265 6.89 -8.76 -32.77
C ALA A 265 5.89 -9.50 -31.89
N TRP A 266 6.27 -9.79 -30.65
CA TRP A 266 5.45 -10.45 -29.64
C TRP A 266 5.61 -9.72 -28.31
N ILE A 267 4.55 -9.72 -27.50
CA ILE A 267 4.61 -9.25 -26.11
C ILE A 267 3.89 -10.28 -25.26
N ASP A 268 4.59 -10.81 -24.27
CA ASP A 268 4.03 -11.70 -23.25
C ASP A 268 3.08 -10.86 -22.37
N TRP A 269 1.77 -11.04 -22.53
CA TRP A 269 0.80 -10.19 -21.79
C TRP A 269 0.37 -10.80 -20.46
N ASN A 270 0.64 -12.09 -20.23
CA ASN A 270 0.16 -12.83 -19.08
C ASN A 270 1.28 -13.12 -18.03
N GLN A 271 2.54 -12.88 -18.40
CA GLN A 271 3.78 -13.14 -17.66
C GLN A 271 4.02 -14.64 -17.34
N ASP A 272 3.63 -15.55 -18.23
CA ASP A 272 3.88 -17.00 -18.10
C ASP A 272 5.25 -17.45 -18.66
N GLY A 273 5.91 -16.61 -19.46
CA GLY A 273 7.22 -16.88 -20.01
C GLY A 273 7.24 -17.50 -21.41
N ASP A 274 6.12 -17.63 -22.12
CA ASP A 274 6.14 -17.90 -23.57
C ASP A 274 5.62 -16.74 -24.45
N PHE A 275 5.08 -17.04 -25.63
CA PHE A 275 4.65 -16.09 -26.66
C PHE A 275 3.61 -16.75 -27.60
N THR A 276 2.83 -17.72 -27.09
CA THR A 276 1.92 -18.57 -27.88
C THR A 276 0.46 -18.17 -27.80
N ASP A 277 0.11 -17.21 -26.94
CA ASP A 277 -1.28 -16.76 -26.79
C ASP A 277 -1.70 -15.84 -27.95
N LEU A 278 -3.00 -15.88 -28.32
CA LEU A 278 -3.50 -15.24 -29.54
C LEU A 278 -3.34 -13.70 -29.53
N SER A 279 -3.29 -13.09 -28.34
CA SER A 279 -3.15 -11.65 -28.11
C SER A 279 -1.72 -11.13 -28.21
N GLU A 280 -0.72 -12.01 -28.24
CA GLU A 280 0.68 -11.66 -27.99
C GLU A 280 1.42 -11.30 -29.27
N GLN A 281 1.09 -11.95 -30.39
CA GLN A 281 1.66 -11.61 -31.69
C GLN A 281 1.11 -10.27 -32.22
N ILE A 282 2.00 -9.28 -32.32
CA ILE A 282 1.69 -7.96 -32.84
C ILE A 282 1.64 -7.99 -34.38
N PRO A 283 0.52 -7.59 -35.03
CA PRO A 283 0.42 -7.58 -36.48
C PRO A 283 1.34 -6.52 -37.12
N MET A 284 2.41 -7.00 -37.76
CA MET A 284 3.37 -6.15 -38.49
C MET A 284 2.99 -6.00 -39.96
N SER A 285 3.36 -4.86 -40.56
CA SER A 285 3.23 -4.59 -41.99
C SER A 285 4.40 -3.74 -42.50
N LEU A 286 4.67 -3.77 -43.81
CA LEU A 286 5.67 -2.87 -44.41
C LEU A 286 5.15 -1.42 -44.34
N GLY A 287 6.01 -0.49 -43.90
CA GLY A 287 5.67 0.91 -43.71
C GLY A 287 5.53 1.70 -45.02
N VAL A 288 5.15 2.98 -44.89
CA VAL A 288 5.11 3.94 -46.02
C VAL A 288 6.52 4.25 -46.52
N ASP A 289 7.50 4.26 -45.62
CA ASP A 289 8.91 4.17 -45.97
C ASP A 289 9.29 2.69 -46.15
N PRO A 290 9.82 2.25 -47.31
CA PRO A 290 10.25 0.87 -47.53
C PRO A 290 11.39 0.41 -46.59
N CYS A 291 12.01 1.33 -45.84
CA CYS A 291 13.02 1.05 -44.82
C CYS A 291 12.42 0.66 -43.46
N THR A 292 11.10 0.66 -43.30
CA THR A 292 10.44 0.39 -42.01
C THR A 292 9.39 -0.72 -42.11
N PHE A 293 9.21 -1.43 -40.99
CA PHE A 293 8.00 -2.16 -40.67
C PHE A 293 7.25 -1.40 -39.57
N THR A 294 5.93 -1.39 -39.64
CA THR A 294 5.05 -0.70 -38.69
C THR A 294 3.99 -1.64 -38.17
N GLY A 295 3.71 -1.55 -36.87
CA GLY A 295 2.58 -2.20 -36.19
C GLY A 295 1.93 -1.27 -35.18
N THR A 296 0.86 -1.73 -34.55
CA THR A 296 0.24 -1.04 -33.41
C THR A 296 0.18 -2.01 -32.25
N ILE A 297 0.74 -1.60 -31.11
CA ILE A 297 0.60 -2.31 -29.83
C ILE A 297 -0.61 -1.71 -29.10
N THR A 298 -1.49 -2.58 -28.62
CA THR A 298 -2.59 -2.22 -27.73
C THR A 298 -2.60 -3.24 -26.59
N PRO A 299 -2.11 -2.92 -25.38
CA PRO A 299 -2.09 -3.89 -24.30
C PRO A 299 -3.53 -4.31 -23.95
N PRO A 300 -3.79 -5.62 -23.77
CA PRO A 300 -5.14 -6.09 -23.48
C PRO A 300 -5.60 -5.60 -22.09
N VAL A 301 -6.90 -5.35 -21.96
CA VAL A 301 -7.53 -5.09 -20.66
C VAL A 301 -7.46 -6.38 -19.84
N GLY A 302 -6.61 -6.39 -18.81
CA GLY A 302 -6.25 -7.59 -18.05
C GLY A 302 -4.83 -8.14 -18.30
N ALA A 303 -3.95 -7.39 -19.00
CA ALA A 303 -2.51 -7.68 -19.01
C ALA A 303 -1.92 -7.67 -17.58
N ALA A 304 -0.95 -8.54 -17.32
CA ALA A 304 -0.28 -8.62 -16.03
C ALA A 304 0.56 -7.34 -15.75
N MET A 305 0.43 -6.81 -14.53
CA MET A 305 1.10 -5.56 -14.10
C MET A 305 2.62 -5.72 -13.97
N GLY A 306 3.37 -4.64 -14.13
CA GLY A 306 4.84 -4.65 -14.05
C GLY A 306 5.52 -4.81 -15.42
N GLY A 307 6.81 -5.17 -15.39
CA GLY A 307 7.65 -5.26 -16.60
C GLY A 307 7.58 -6.64 -17.27
N THR A 308 7.03 -6.69 -18.48
CA THR A 308 6.99 -7.90 -19.33
C THR A 308 7.84 -7.77 -20.60
N ARG A 309 8.16 -8.90 -21.24
CA ARG A 309 9.06 -8.97 -22.40
C ARG A 309 8.35 -8.69 -23.71
N MET A 310 8.85 -7.71 -24.48
CA MET A 310 8.61 -7.60 -25.92
C MET A 310 9.77 -8.26 -26.67
N ARG A 311 9.47 -9.11 -27.66
CA ARG A 311 10.44 -9.65 -28.62
C ARG A 311 10.18 -9.13 -30.02
N VAL A 312 11.22 -8.72 -30.73
CA VAL A 312 11.21 -8.29 -32.13
C VAL A 312 12.10 -9.22 -32.95
N ARG A 313 11.68 -9.58 -34.18
CA ARG A 313 12.49 -10.38 -35.11
C ARG A 313 12.34 -9.89 -36.55
N ILE A 314 13.45 -9.72 -37.25
CA ILE A 314 13.49 -9.63 -38.72
C ILE A 314 14.06 -10.94 -39.29
N MET A 315 13.52 -11.41 -40.41
CA MET A 315 14.13 -12.49 -41.20
C MET A 315 13.82 -12.41 -42.70
N TRP A 316 14.56 -13.19 -43.50
CA TRP A 316 14.41 -13.24 -44.96
C TRP A 316 13.40 -14.29 -45.45
N MET A 317 12.52 -13.90 -46.38
CA MET A 317 11.51 -14.71 -47.10
C MET A 317 10.41 -15.42 -46.29
N GLU A 318 10.72 -16.01 -45.15
CA GLU A 318 9.76 -16.74 -44.30
C GLU A 318 9.17 -15.82 -43.22
N ASP A 319 7.94 -16.12 -42.78
CA ASP A 319 7.24 -15.29 -41.79
C ASP A 319 7.74 -15.61 -40.35
N PRO A 320 8.18 -14.60 -39.57
CA PRO A 320 8.77 -14.77 -38.24
C PRO A 320 7.89 -15.53 -37.23
N ILE A 321 8.57 -16.34 -36.42
CA ILE A 321 8.07 -16.93 -35.16
C ILE A 321 8.93 -16.44 -33.98
N SER A 322 8.38 -16.45 -32.76
CA SER A 322 9.03 -15.94 -31.55
C SER A 322 10.30 -16.72 -31.15
N CYS A 323 10.35 -18.01 -31.46
CA CYS A 323 11.39 -18.95 -31.03
C CYS A 323 12.30 -19.44 -32.18
N GLY A 324 13.48 -19.94 -31.84
CA GLY A 324 14.40 -20.63 -32.76
C GLY A 324 15.35 -19.71 -33.54
N HIS A 325 16.14 -20.31 -34.43
CA HIS A 325 17.23 -19.65 -35.15
C HIS A 325 16.80 -19.17 -36.55
N SER A 326 16.95 -17.87 -36.83
CA SER A 326 16.81 -17.24 -38.15
C SER A 326 18.10 -17.39 -38.97
N PRO A 327 18.13 -18.12 -40.10
CA PRO A 327 19.35 -18.27 -40.91
C PRO A 327 19.83 -16.99 -41.61
N TYR A 328 18.95 -15.99 -41.73
CA TYR A 328 19.23 -14.64 -42.23
C TYR A 328 18.29 -13.67 -41.49
N GLY A 329 18.82 -12.77 -40.67
CA GLY A 329 18.05 -11.89 -39.79
C GLY A 329 18.61 -11.79 -38.37
N GLU A 330 17.85 -11.14 -37.49
CA GLU A 330 18.23 -10.71 -36.14
C GLU A 330 17.01 -10.73 -35.20
N VAL A 331 17.27 -10.79 -33.89
CA VAL A 331 16.24 -10.82 -32.82
C VAL A 331 16.65 -9.82 -31.73
N GLU A 332 15.69 -9.10 -31.17
CA GLU A 332 15.90 -8.16 -30.06
C GLU A 332 14.81 -8.31 -29.00
N ASP A 333 15.18 -8.29 -27.72
CA ASP A 333 14.23 -8.32 -26.59
C ASP A 333 14.28 -6.99 -25.80
N TYR A 334 13.11 -6.48 -25.42
CA TYR A 334 12.85 -5.21 -24.74
C TYR A 334 11.86 -5.41 -23.57
N THR A 335 11.65 -4.39 -22.73
CA THR A 335 10.66 -4.44 -21.64
C THR A 335 9.49 -3.46 -21.86
N ILE A 336 8.26 -3.94 -21.71
CA ILE A 336 7.04 -3.12 -21.66
C ILE A 336 6.53 -3.13 -20.22
N ILE A 337 6.25 -1.95 -19.67
CA ILE A 337 5.76 -1.82 -18.29
C ILE A 337 4.25 -1.54 -18.34
N ILE A 338 3.46 -2.47 -17.81
CA ILE A 338 2.04 -2.26 -17.53
C ILE A 338 1.93 -1.57 -16.16
N PRO A 339 1.41 -0.33 -16.08
CA PRO A 339 1.22 0.35 -14.81
C PRO A 339 0.10 -0.32 -14.01
N GLY A 340 0.22 -0.31 -12.67
CA GLY A 340 -0.83 -0.78 -11.78
C GLY A 340 -1.90 0.29 -11.55
N LEU A 341 -3.17 -0.12 -11.48
CA LEU A 341 -4.28 0.74 -11.05
C LEU A 341 -4.19 1.12 -9.56
N TYR A 342 -3.50 0.28 -8.78
CA TYR A 342 -3.34 0.34 -7.34
C TYR A 342 -1.88 0.06 -6.95
N GLU A 343 -1.54 0.15 -5.67
CA GLU A 343 -0.16 -0.02 -5.14
C GLU A 343 0.37 -1.46 -5.34
N GLY A 344 -0.53 -2.45 -5.46
CA GLY A 344 -0.21 -3.85 -5.68
C GLY A 344 -1.41 -4.77 -5.45
N GLY A 345 -1.17 -6.09 -5.50
CA GLY A 345 -2.16 -7.14 -5.25
C GLY A 345 -3.06 -7.48 -6.45
N SER A 346 -3.76 -8.60 -6.36
CA SER A 346 -4.64 -9.15 -7.41
C SER A 346 -6.14 -8.98 -7.14
N GLY A 347 -6.50 -8.32 -6.04
CA GLY A 347 -7.89 -8.12 -5.61
C GLY A 347 -8.58 -9.39 -5.08
N THR A 348 -7.80 -10.41 -4.69
CA THR A 348 -8.31 -11.66 -4.08
C THR A 348 -8.34 -11.56 -2.55
N ALA A 349 -8.99 -12.51 -1.86
CA ALA A 349 -9.09 -12.45 -0.40
C ALA A 349 -7.73 -12.65 0.29
N GLU A 350 -6.88 -13.48 -0.31
CA GLU A 350 -5.51 -13.77 0.11
C GLU A 350 -4.52 -12.68 -0.32
N ASP A 351 -4.74 -12.04 -1.47
CA ASP A 351 -3.92 -10.97 -2.06
C ASP A 351 -4.80 -9.79 -2.53
N PRO A 352 -5.26 -8.92 -1.60
CA PRO A 352 -6.14 -7.80 -1.89
C PRO A 352 -5.41 -6.64 -2.56
N TYR A 353 -6.13 -5.83 -3.33
CA TYR A 353 -5.57 -4.61 -3.91
C TYR A 353 -5.12 -3.64 -2.82
N LEU A 354 -3.88 -3.17 -2.90
CA LEU A 354 -3.27 -2.29 -1.91
C LEU A 354 -3.47 -0.82 -2.28
N ILE A 355 -3.90 0.01 -1.33
CA ILE A 355 -4.27 1.42 -1.54
C ILE A 355 -3.46 2.32 -0.61
N ARG A 356 -2.69 3.25 -1.20
CA ARG A 356 -1.85 4.24 -0.51
C ARG A 356 -2.28 5.69 -0.78
N THR A 357 -2.72 6.02 -2.00
CA THR A 357 -2.91 7.44 -2.41
C THR A 357 -4.37 7.81 -2.64
N ALA A 358 -4.63 9.13 -2.66
CA ALA A 358 -5.93 9.69 -2.95
C ALA A 358 -6.39 9.38 -4.39
N GLU A 359 -5.47 9.42 -5.35
CA GLU A 359 -5.69 8.95 -6.72
C GLU A 359 -6.10 7.47 -6.76
N GLN A 360 -5.35 6.57 -6.10
CA GLN A 360 -5.67 5.13 -6.07
C GLN A 360 -7.04 4.88 -5.42
N MET A 361 -7.37 5.59 -4.34
CA MET A 361 -8.68 5.52 -3.69
C MET A 361 -9.81 5.99 -4.64
N ASN A 362 -9.58 7.05 -5.41
CA ASN A 362 -10.54 7.53 -6.41
C ASN A 362 -10.68 6.59 -7.63
N THR A 363 -9.58 5.92 -8.03
CA THR A 363 -9.58 4.91 -9.10
C THR A 363 -10.54 3.76 -8.80
N ILE A 364 -10.71 3.36 -7.52
CA ILE A 364 -11.73 2.38 -7.13
C ILE A 364 -13.12 2.88 -7.54
N GLY A 365 -13.45 4.14 -7.28
CA GLY A 365 -14.73 4.74 -7.65
C GLY A 365 -14.97 4.85 -9.15
N ASP A 366 -13.91 4.94 -9.96
CA ASP A 366 -14.03 4.89 -11.43
C ASP A 366 -14.19 3.45 -11.95
N ASN A 367 -13.42 2.50 -11.39
CA ASN A 367 -13.36 1.12 -11.85
C ASN A 367 -14.40 0.20 -11.19
N SER A 368 -15.67 0.38 -11.56
CA SER A 368 -16.78 -0.46 -11.07
C SER A 368 -16.66 -1.98 -11.35
N TYR A 369 -15.71 -2.42 -12.19
CA TYR A 369 -15.39 -3.84 -12.37
C TYR A 369 -14.71 -4.48 -11.16
N ASP A 370 -14.04 -3.69 -10.30
CA ASP A 370 -13.39 -4.18 -9.09
C ASP A 370 -14.30 -4.16 -7.84
N TRP A 371 -15.57 -3.72 -7.93
CA TRP A 371 -16.44 -3.57 -6.76
C TRP A 371 -16.89 -4.89 -6.09
N ASN A 372 -16.47 -6.04 -6.64
CA ASN A 372 -16.59 -7.36 -6.02
C ASN A 372 -15.25 -7.93 -5.50
N LYS A 373 -14.19 -7.11 -5.46
CA LYS A 373 -12.82 -7.47 -5.08
C LYS A 373 -12.52 -7.12 -3.63
N HIS A 374 -11.36 -7.56 -3.17
CA HIS A 374 -10.86 -7.26 -1.84
C HIS A 374 -9.79 -6.15 -1.93
N PHE A 375 -9.89 -5.16 -1.06
CA PHE A 375 -9.03 -3.98 -0.99
C PHE A 375 -8.47 -3.83 0.43
N LYS A 376 -7.28 -3.25 0.55
CA LYS A 376 -6.64 -2.94 1.83
C LYS A 376 -5.91 -1.60 1.78
N LEU A 377 -6.12 -0.73 2.78
CA LEU A 377 -5.28 0.46 2.97
C LEU A 377 -3.89 0.06 3.49
N VAL A 378 -2.84 0.71 2.97
CA VAL A 378 -1.44 0.55 3.43
C VAL A 378 -0.79 1.89 3.82
N ALA A 379 -1.63 2.92 3.99
CA ALA A 379 -1.34 4.22 4.57
C ALA A 379 -2.68 4.93 4.88
N ASP A 380 -2.62 6.00 5.68
CA ASP A 380 -3.71 6.98 5.75
C ASP A 380 -3.85 7.74 4.41
N VAL A 381 -5.08 7.94 3.95
CA VAL A 381 -5.37 8.58 2.66
C VAL A 381 -6.08 9.93 2.85
N ASN A 382 -5.43 11.01 2.43
CA ASN A 382 -6.04 12.33 2.44
C ASN A 382 -6.68 12.64 1.08
N LEU A 383 -8.02 12.59 0.98
CA LEU A 383 -8.74 12.93 -0.25
C LEU A 383 -8.62 14.42 -0.63
N GLY A 384 -8.17 15.27 0.29
CA GLY A 384 -7.79 16.66 -0.03
C GLY A 384 -6.52 16.80 -0.88
N ASP A 385 -5.72 15.74 -1.03
CA ASP A 385 -4.56 15.71 -1.91
C ASP A 385 -4.90 15.23 -3.34
N TYR A 386 -6.12 14.72 -3.56
CA TYR A 386 -6.55 14.25 -4.89
C TYR A 386 -6.58 15.40 -5.91
N THR A 387 -5.85 15.23 -7.01
CA THR A 387 -5.63 16.28 -8.01
C THR A 387 -6.69 16.39 -9.11
N GLY A 388 -7.72 15.53 -9.09
CA GLY A 388 -8.83 15.53 -10.06
C GLY A 388 -9.96 16.53 -9.75
N THR A 389 -11.12 16.34 -10.38
CA THR A 389 -12.24 17.30 -10.31
C THR A 389 -13.28 17.03 -9.23
N GLU A 390 -13.56 15.76 -8.94
CA GLU A 390 -14.60 15.31 -8.00
C GLU A 390 -14.28 13.88 -7.54
N TYR A 391 -14.66 13.50 -6.32
CA TYR A 391 -14.51 12.13 -5.81
C TYR A 391 -15.56 11.20 -6.43
N ASN A 392 -15.11 10.05 -6.96
CA ASN A 392 -15.98 9.02 -7.51
C ASN A 392 -16.55 8.12 -6.38
N VAL A 393 -17.86 8.17 -6.16
CA VAL A 393 -18.55 7.39 -5.12
C VAL A 393 -18.55 5.89 -5.45
N ILE A 394 -18.02 5.06 -4.53
CA ILE A 394 -17.91 3.60 -4.72
C ILE A 394 -19.26 2.92 -4.51
N GLY A 395 -19.78 2.24 -5.53
CA GLY A 395 -21.09 1.58 -5.49
C GLY A 395 -22.24 2.57 -5.70
N TYR A 396 -23.05 2.39 -6.75
CA TYR A 396 -24.19 3.29 -7.05
C TYR A 396 -25.52 2.56 -7.23
N HIS A 397 -26.61 3.28 -6.99
CA HIS A 397 -27.98 2.84 -7.29
C HIS A 397 -28.80 3.95 -7.95
N ILE A 398 -28.81 3.96 -9.29
CA ILE A 398 -29.61 4.87 -10.10
C ILE A 398 -31.02 4.28 -10.24
N ASN A 399 -31.92 4.77 -9.37
CA ASN A 399 -33.33 4.44 -9.34
C ASN A 399 -34.00 4.82 -10.70
N PRO A 400 -34.75 3.92 -11.38
CA PRO A 400 -35.26 2.62 -10.95
C PRO A 400 -34.58 1.39 -11.59
N SER A 401 -33.44 1.54 -12.27
CA SER A 401 -33.02 0.55 -13.28
C SER A 401 -31.54 0.15 -13.32
N ASN A 402 -30.61 0.88 -12.69
CA ASN A 402 -29.18 0.54 -12.75
C ASN A 402 -28.55 0.60 -11.36
N LYS A 403 -28.23 -0.56 -10.78
CA LYS A 403 -27.44 -0.67 -9.55
C LYS A 403 -26.20 -1.51 -9.81
N VAL A 404 -25.05 -1.03 -9.33
CA VAL A 404 -23.80 -1.79 -9.28
C VAL A 404 -23.26 -1.57 -7.86
N PRO A 405 -23.45 -2.53 -6.95
CA PRO A 405 -23.07 -2.36 -5.54
C PRO A 405 -21.58 -2.58 -5.32
N PHE A 406 -21.06 -1.99 -4.25
CA PHE A 406 -19.92 -2.60 -3.58
C PHE A 406 -20.38 -3.91 -2.90
N SER A 407 -19.67 -5.00 -3.20
CA SER A 407 -20.02 -6.37 -2.79
C SER A 407 -18.82 -7.19 -2.31
N GLY A 408 -17.60 -6.64 -2.41
CA GLY A 408 -16.36 -7.27 -1.96
C GLY A 408 -15.97 -6.88 -0.52
N THR A 409 -14.66 -6.80 -0.26
CA THR A 409 -14.12 -6.40 1.06
C THR A 409 -13.31 -5.13 0.96
N PHE A 410 -13.54 -4.16 1.85
CA PHE A 410 -12.65 -3.04 2.07
C PHE A 410 -12.09 -3.11 3.49
N ASP A 411 -10.79 -3.37 3.60
CA ASP A 411 -10.07 -3.44 4.87
C ASP A 411 -9.30 -2.13 5.09
N GLY A 412 -9.80 -1.28 5.98
CA GLY A 412 -9.07 -0.08 6.37
C GLY A 412 -7.76 -0.37 7.09
N ASN A 413 -7.54 -1.60 7.59
CA ASN A 413 -6.30 -2.01 8.25
C ASN A 413 -5.86 -1.02 9.36
N ASP A 414 -6.86 -0.48 10.07
CA ASP A 414 -6.75 0.53 11.13
C ASP A 414 -6.20 1.90 10.69
N HIS A 415 -6.12 2.14 9.37
CA HIS A 415 -5.87 3.45 8.76
C HIS A 415 -7.15 4.27 8.57
N THR A 416 -6.93 5.55 8.24
CA THR A 416 -7.96 6.55 8.02
C THR A 416 -8.03 7.06 6.58
N ILE A 417 -9.21 7.54 6.21
CA ILE A 417 -9.44 8.37 5.02
C ILE A 417 -9.90 9.74 5.53
N SER A 418 -9.30 10.84 5.07
CA SER A 418 -9.60 12.19 5.57
C SER A 418 -10.06 13.16 4.48
N ASN A 419 -10.80 14.20 4.88
CA ASN A 419 -11.18 15.35 4.04
C ASN A 419 -12.03 15.00 2.81
N LEU A 420 -12.94 14.02 2.93
CA LEU A 420 -13.98 13.77 1.92
C LEU A 420 -14.95 14.97 1.84
N SER A 421 -14.77 15.84 0.84
CA SER A 421 -15.68 16.94 0.53
C SER A 421 -16.57 16.54 -0.65
N TYR A 422 -17.88 16.38 -0.45
CA TYR A 422 -18.79 15.91 -1.51
C TYR A 422 -20.16 16.60 -1.48
N SER A 423 -20.61 17.13 -2.62
CA SER A 423 -21.85 17.88 -2.74
C SER A 423 -22.52 17.64 -4.08
N THR A 424 -23.79 17.22 -4.09
CA THR A 424 -24.53 16.91 -5.32
C THR A 424 -26.04 17.14 -5.17
N GLU A 425 -26.72 17.40 -6.30
CA GLU A 425 -28.19 17.37 -6.40
C GLU A 425 -28.67 16.19 -7.28
N ASP A 426 -27.75 15.40 -7.85
CA ASP A 426 -28.01 14.51 -9.00
C ASP A 426 -28.11 13.01 -8.69
N ILE A 427 -27.56 12.53 -7.56
CA ILE A 427 -27.59 11.11 -7.16
C ILE A 427 -28.15 10.88 -5.75
N ASP A 428 -28.86 9.76 -5.59
CA ASP A 428 -29.20 9.16 -4.30
C ASP A 428 -28.13 8.12 -3.92
N TYR A 429 -28.05 7.74 -2.64
CA TYR A 429 -27.01 6.86 -2.09
C TYR A 429 -25.61 7.48 -2.12
N VAL A 430 -25.34 8.36 -1.16
CA VAL A 430 -24.08 9.14 -1.06
C VAL A 430 -23.36 8.86 0.25
N GLY A 431 -22.06 8.63 0.14
CA GLY A 431 -21.07 8.47 1.21
C GLY A 431 -19.70 8.22 0.58
N LEU A 432 -18.69 7.82 1.36
CA LEU A 432 -17.44 7.29 0.78
C LEU A 432 -17.73 6.09 -0.15
N PHE A 433 -18.64 5.21 0.30
CA PHE A 433 -19.37 4.26 -0.51
C PHE A 433 -20.82 4.74 -0.67
N GLY A 434 -21.40 4.64 -1.85
CA GLY A 434 -22.80 4.99 -2.09
C GLY A 434 -23.72 3.85 -1.68
N TYR A 435 -23.61 2.71 -2.36
CA TYR A 435 -24.52 1.57 -2.25
C TYR A 435 -23.75 0.25 -2.06
N VAL A 436 -23.95 -0.40 -0.91
CA VAL A 436 -23.33 -1.68 -0.52
C VAL A 436 -24.39 -2.77 -0.47
N ASP A 437 -24.19 -3.85 -1.21
CA ASP A 437 -25.14 -4.97 -1.32
C ASP A 437 -24.44 -6.27 -1.74
N GLY A 438 -24.17 -7.13 -0.75
CA GLY A 438 -23.77 -8.52 -0.88
C GLY A 438 -23.71 -9.17 0.51
N GLU A 439 -24.13 -10.44 0.66
CA GLU A 439 -24.17 -11.09 1.98
C GLU A 439 -22.77 -11.19 2.63
N ASP A 440 -21.75 -11.46 1.81
CA ASP A 440 -20.33 -11.49 2.17
C ASP A 440 -19.63 -10.12 2.06
N ALA A 441 -20.35 -9.04 1.76
CA ALA A 441 -19.76 -7.71 1.61
C ALA A 441 -19.30 -7.16 2.97
N VAL A 442 -18.07 -6.66 3.06
CA VAL A 442 -17.47 -6.22 4.33
C VAL A 442 -16.73 -4.90 4.17
N ILE A 443 -17.03 -3.93 5.03
CA ILE A 443 -16.19 -2.73 5.23
C ILE A 443 -15.74 -2.77 6.69
N LYS A 444 -14.43 -2.81 6.95
CA LYS A 444 -13.91 -3.00 8.32
C LYS A 444 -12.68 -2.15 8.63
N ASN A 445 -12.42 -1.94 9.92
CA ASN A 445 -11.18 -1.36 10.45
C ASN A 445 -10.82 -0.01 9.80
N LEU A 446 -11.81 0.87 9.58
CA LEU A 446 -11.67 2.07 8.75
C LEU A 446 -12.22 3.34 9.45
N GLY A 447 -11.37 4.35 9.60
CA GLY A 447 -11.77 5.68 10.03
C GLY A 447 -12.04 6.64 8.86
N LEU A 448 -13.11 7.43 8.93
CA LEU A 448 -13.37 8.57 8.05
C LEU A 448 -13.29 9.87 8.85
N ILE A 449 -12.33 10.74 8.54
CA ILE A 449 -11.99 11.92 9.34
C ILE A 449 -12.44 13.20 8.64
N GLY A 450 -13.29 13.98 9.32
CA GLY A 450 -13.75 15.28 8.85
C GLY A 450 -14.41 15.31 7.46
N PRO A 451 -15.35 14.40 7.12
CA PRO A 451 -16.11 14.54 5.88
C PRO A 451 -16.99 15.80 5.91
N ASP A 452 -17.22 16.41 4.75
CA ASP A 452 -18.18 17.49 4.55
C ASP A 452 -19.11 17.08 3.39
N ILE A 453 -20.23 16.47 3.74
CA ILE A 453 -21.19 15.89 2.78
C ILE A 453 -22.48 16.70 2.79
N TYR A 454 -22.86 17.24 1.63
CA TYR A 454 -24.04 18.11 1.48
C TYR A 454 -24.91 17.72 0.28
N VAL A 455 -26.06 17.09 0.55
CA VAL A 455 -26.93 16.49 -0.48
C VAL A 455 -28.42 16.85 -0.25
N PRO A 456 -28.82 18.13 -0.43
CA PRO A 456 -30.03 18.73 0.14
C PRO A 456 -31.36 18.32 -0.52
N THR A 457 -31.36 17.35 -1.43
CA THR A 457 -32.54 16.98 -2.25
C THR A 457 -32.69 15.46 -2.43
N ARG A 458 -31.93 14.65 -1.68
CA ARG A 458 -31.70 13.22 -1.97
C ARG A 458 -31.80 12.30 -0.76
N GLN A 459 -31.86 11.00 -1.07
CA GLN A 459 -32.11 9.92 -0.12
C GLN A 459 -30.86 9.05 0.13
N CYS A 460 -30.81 8.43 1.31
CA CYS A 460 -29.75 7.52 1.73
C CYS A 460 -28.36 8.19 1.75
N ILE A 461 -28.18 9.15 2.66
CA ILE A 461 -26.93 9.90 2.83
C ILE A 461 -26.24 9.42 4.11
N GLY A 462 -24.98 9.01 4.00
CA GLY A 462 -24.15 8.58 5.12
C GLY A 462 -22.74 9.15 5.03
N GLY A 463 -22.04 9.29 6.16
CA GLY A 463 -20.62 9.62 6.14
C GLY A 463 -19.81 8.55 5.40
N LEU A 464 -19.89 7.31 5.87
CA LEU A 464 -19.15 6.19 5.30
C LEU A 464 -19.92 5.47 4.17
N VAL A 465 -21.22 5.22 4.36
CA VAL A 465 -22.04 4.44 3.41
C VAL A 465 -23.40 5.11 3.16
N GLY A 466 -23.77 5.41 1.92
CA GLY A 466 -25.11 5.95 1.62
C GLY A 466 -26.23 4.99 2.01
N GLY A 467 -26.15 3.74 1.56
CA GLY A 467 -27.03 2.65 1.99
C GLY A 467 -26.37 1.28 2.01
N LEU A 468 -26.30 0.68 3.20
CA LEU A 468 -25.94 -0.71 3.43
C LEU A 468 -27.21 -1.57 3.35
N ARG A 469 -27.37 -2.36 2.28
CA ARG A 469 -28.57 -3.20 2.10
C ARG A 469 -28.38 -4.60 2.66
N SER A 470 -27.29 -5.24 2.28
CA SER A 470 -26.79 -6.49 2.83
C SER A 470 -25.27 -6.40 3.04
N GLY A 471 -24.72 -7.23 3.92
CA GLY A 471 -23.30 -7.19 4.31
C GLY A 471 -23.04 -6.55 5.67
N THR A 472 -21.77 -6.32 6.01
CA THR A 472 -21.33 -5.92 7.35
C THR A 472 -20.38 -4.71 7.33
N ILE A 473 -20.66 -3.70 8.16
CA ILE A 473 -19.71 -2.66 8.56
C ILE A 473 -19.23 -2.97 9.98
N SER A 474 -17.92 -3.10 10.22
CA SER A 474 -17.41 -3.49 11.55
C SER A 474 -16.07 -2.87 11.94
N GLY A 475 -15.99 -2.25 13.13
CA GLY A 475 -14.76 -1.56 13.56
C GLY A 475 -14.48 -0.29 12.75
N CYS A 476 -15.52 0.37 12.23
CA CYS A 476 -15.40 1.57 11.43
C CYS A 476 -15.94 2.80 12.16
N TYR A 477 -15.50 3.99 11.76
CA TYR A 477 -15.92 5.22 12.42
C TYR A 477 -15.94 6.46 11.52
N VAL A 478 -16.71 7.47 11.92
CA VAL A 478 -16.71 8.80 11.30
C VAL A 478 -16.47 9.86 12.37
N GLN A 479 -15.36 10.58 12.29
CA GLN A 479 -14.88 11.48 13.34
C GLN A 479 -14.81 12.93 12.89
N GLY A 480 -15.64 13.78 13.52
CA GLY A 480 -15.84 15.18 13.13
C GLY A 480 -16.47 15.33 11.74
N GLY A 481 -16.57 16.57 11.26
CA GLY A 481 -17.21 16.85 9.98
C GLY A 481 -18.74 16.90 10.05
N ASN A 482 -19.39 17.09 8.89
CA ASN A 482 -20.82 17.28 8.73
C ASN A 482 -21.41 16.28 7.71
N VAL A 483 -22.61 15.77 7.98
CA VAL A 483 -23.41 14.99 7.02
C VAL A 483 -24.80 15.60 6.91
N THR A 484 -25.11 16.21 5.76
CA THR A 484 -26.38 16.90 5.49
C THR A 484 -27.12 16.27 4.32
N GLY A 485 -28.39 15.91 4.51
CA GLY A 485 -29.24 15.32 3.46
C GLY A 485 -30.72 15.74 3.55
N ASP A 486 -31.61 15.07 2.82
CA ASP A 486 -33.07 15.29 2.90
C ASP A 486 -33.80 14.13 3.57
N TYR A 487 -33.78 12.92 3.00
CA TYR A 487 -34.74 11.87 3.41
C TYR A 487 -34.25 10.92 4.51
N LEU A 488 -33.23 10.11 4.22
CA LEU A 488 -32.63 9.18 5.19
C LEU A 488 -31.17 9.59 5.38
N VAL A 489 -30.81 10.04 6.58
CA VAL A 489 -29.49 10.63 6.86
C VAL A 489 -28.89 10.03 8.13
N GLY A 490 -27.65 9.54 8.04
CA GLY A 490 -26.94 8.98 9.19
C GLY A 490 -25.47 9.38 9.24
N GLY A 491 -24.91 9.55 10.43
CA GLY A 491 -23.48 9.86 10.56
C GLY A 491 -22.57 8.77 9.96
N LEU A 492 -22.95 7.50 10.07
CA LEU A 492 -22.25 6.35 9.49
C LEU A 492 -22.94 5.86 8.21
N SER A 493 -24.26 5.62 8.27
CA SER A 493 -25.04 5.12 7.12
C SER A 493 -26.43 5.71 6.98
N GLY A 494 -26.86 6.10 5.78
CA GLY A 494 -28.22 6.59 5.54
C GLY A 494 -29.28 5.53 5.80
N VAL A 495 -29.03 4.29 5.35
CA VAL A 495 -29.87 3.11 5.64
C VAL A 495 -29.03 1.89 5.98
N CYS A 496 -29.54 1.03 6.86
CA CYS A 496 -29.00 -0.28 7.22
C CYS A 496 -30.11 -1.33 7.13
N GLY A 497 -30.09 -2.16 6.08
CA GLY A 497 -31.06 -3.24 5.86
C GLY A 497 -31.70 -3.25 4.47
N PRO A 498 -32.37 -4.36 4.10
CA PRO A 498 -32.74 -4.66 2.72
C PRO A 498 -34.02 -3.94 2.29
N ASP A 499 -34.39 -4.07 1.02
CA ASP A 499 -35.69 -3.62 0.50
C ASP A 499 -36.83 -4.60 0.81
N PHE A 500 -36.52 -5.87 1.12
CA PHE A 500 -37.49 -6.89 1.53
C PHE A 500 -37.02 -7.66 2.77
N ILE A 501 -37.93 -7.84 3.73
CA ILE A 501 -37.72 -8.55 5.00
C ILE A 501 -37.25 -10.01 4.86
N SER A 502 -37.40 -10.61 3.68
CA SER A 502 -36.94 -11.97 3.34
C SER A 502 -35.44 -12.08 3.08
N ASP A 503 -34.76 -10.96 2.87
CA ASP A 503 -33.44 -10.92 2.25
C ASP A 503 -32.36 -10.69 3.32
N PRO A 504 -31.09 -11.06 3.07
CA PRO A 504 -29.99 -10.80 4.00
C PRO A 504 -29.88 -9.31 4.35
N GLY A 505 -29.76 -9.00 5.64
CA GLY A 505 -29.77 -7.63 6.13
C GLY A 505 -28.39 -7.05 6.42
N GLY A 506 -28.30 -5.73 6.32
CA GLY A 506 -27.15 -4.95 6.76
C GLY A 506 -26.86 -5.11 8.25
N ARG A 507 -25.58 -5.22 8.60
CA ARG A 507 -25.07 -5.39 9.96
C ARG A 507 -24.06 -4.29 10.28
N ILE A 508 -24.22 -3.60 11.40
CA ILE A 508 -23.29 -2.57 11.86
C ILE A 508 -22.82 -2.93 13.27
N LEU A 509 -21.52 -3.21 13.42
CA LEU A 509 -20.97 -3.91 14.59
C LEU A 509 -19.73 -3.21 15.14
N SER A 510 -19.77 -2.73 16.38
CA SER A 510 -18.62 -2.07 17.02
C SER A 510 -18.12 -0.86 16.23
N CYS A 511 -19.03 0.05 15.86
CA CYS A 511 -18.75 1.26 15.06
C CYS A 511 -19.18 2.55 15.78
N TYR A 512 -18.62 3.71 15.42
CA TYR A 512 -19.01 4.98 16.07
C TYR A 512 -19.02 6.22 15.18
N THR A 513 -19.72 7.27 15.62
CA THR A 513 -19.75 8.59 14.97
C THR A 513 -19.56 9.75 15.95
N THR A 514 -18.85 10.79 15.52
CA THR A 514 -18.78 12.10 16.19
C THR A 514 -18.97 13.28 15.22
N CYS A 515 -19.38 13.00 13.98
CA CYS A 515 -19.83 14.01 13.01
C CYS A 515 -21.19 14.60 13.39
N ASP A 516 -21.41 15.87 13.08
CA ASP A 516 -22.73 16.50 13.20
C ASP A 516 -23.60 16.11 11.99
N VAL A 517 -24.90 15.91 12.21
CA VAL A 517 -25.84 15.37 11.21
C VAL A 517 -27.08 16.26 11.11
N ASP A 518 -27.45 16.66 9.89
CA ASP A 518 -28.67 17.45 9.60
C ASP A 518 -29.50 16.81 8.47
N GLY A 519 -30.83 16.85 8.59
CA GLY A 519 -31.70 16.24 7.57
C GLY A 519 -33.18 16.57 7.69
N GLY A 520 -34.00 16.03 6.80
CA GLY A 520 -35.44 16.22 6.77
C GLY A 520 -36.20 15.15 7.55
N ASP A 521 -36.31 13.93 7.00
CA ASP A 521 -37.27 12.93 7.49
C ASP A 521 -36.73 12.03 8.61
N SER A 522 -36.03 10.93 8.28
CA SER A 522 -35.45 10.00 9.27
C SER A 522 -33.95 10.24 9.43
N VAL A 523 -33.57 10.84 10.57
CA VAL A 523 -32.21 11.33 10.82
C VAL A 523 -31.62 10.70 12.08
N GLY A 524 -30.44 10.09 11.99
CA GLY A 524 -29.79 9.44 13.11
C GLY A 524 -28.31 9.79 13.27
N GLY A 525 -27.84 9.92 14.52
CA GLY A 525 -26.41 10.14 14.78
C GLY A 525 -25.50 9.05 14.21
N LEU A 526 -25.98 7.81 14.12
CA LEU A 526 -25.31 6.68 13.46
C LEU A 526 -26.02 6.29 12.15
N VAL A 527 -27.34 6.07 12.19
CA VAL A 527 -28.11 5.53 11.04
C VAL A 527 -29.45 6.24 10.84
N GLY A 528 -29.79 6.66 9.62
CA GLY A 528 -31.10 7.24 9.32
C GLY A 528 -32.25 6.25 9.51
N LEU A 529 -32.20 5.12 8.79
CA LEU A 529 -33.18 4.03 8.86
C LEU A 529 -32.51 2.67 9.11
N ASN A 530 -32.94 1.95 10.15
CA ASN A 530 -32.57 0.56 10.41
C ASN A 530 -33.73 -0.38 10.00
N SER A 531 -33.59 -1.10 8.89
CA SER A 531 -34.64 -1.89 8.23
C SER A 531 -34.61 -3.38 8.62
N GLU A 532 -35.81 -3.95 8.80
CA GLU A 532 -36.00 -5.36 9.14
C GLU A 532 -35.59 -6.28 7.98
N GLY A 533 -34.80 -7.31 8.28
CA GLY A 533 -34.19 -8.22 7.30
C GLY A 533 -33.53 -9.40 8.00
N VAL A 534 -33.14 -10.42 7.22
CA VAL A 534 -32.55 -11.65 7.77
C VAL A 534 -31.16 -11.34 8.33
N ASN A 535 -31.00 -11.49 9.65
CA ASN A 535 -29.79 -11.14 10.40
C ASN A 535 -29.44 -9.63 10.45
N SER A 536 -30.36 -8.71 10.08
CA SER A 536 -30.16 -7.26 10.31
C SER A 536 -29.86 -6.97 11.78
N THR A 537 -28.82 -6.18 12.09
CA THR A 537 -28.59 -5.70 13.46
C THR A 537 -27.66 -4.49 13.54
N ILE A 538 -27.85 -3.68 14.58
CA ILE A 538 -26.87 -2.70 15.06
C ILE A 538 -26.44 -3.12 16.47
N GLU A 539 -25.17 -3.53 16.66
CA GLU A 539 -24.65 -3.99 17.95
C GLU A 539 -23.34 -3.28 18.34
N ASN A 540 -23.22 -2.90 19.61
CA ASN A 540 -22.04 -2.27 20.19
C ASN A 540 -21.64 -0.93 19.53
N CYS A 541 -22.60 -0.10 19.12
CA CYS A 541 -22.31 1.15 18.38
C CYS A 541 -22.68 2.41 19.17
N TYR A 542 -22.05 3.56 18.85
CA TYR A 542 -22.42 4.82 19.51
C TYR A 542 -22.31 6.08 18.63
N ALA A 543 -23.00 7.14 19.05
CA ALA A 543 -22.99 8.44 18.37
C ALA A 543 -22.89 9.62 19.35
N MET A 544 -22.02 10.59 19.05
CA MET A 544 -21.73 11.74 19.92
C MET A 544 -21.97 13.13 19.30
N GLY A 545 -21.99 13.25 17.97
CA GLY A 545 -22.27 14.52 17.29
C GLY A 545 -23.74 14.95 17.41
N ALA A 546 -24.01 16.24 17.19
CA ALA A 546 -25.36 16.79 17.24
C ALA A 546 -26.20 16.27 16.06
N VAL A 547 -27.50 16.04 16.31
CA VAL A 547 -28.44 15.51 15.33
C VAL A 547 -29.63 16.45 15.19
N SER A 548 -29.86 16.98 14.00
CA SER A 548 -30.98 17.88 13.68
C SER A 548 -31.82 17.32 12.54
N GLY A 549 -33.14 17.51 12.62
CA GLY A 549 -34.01 17.32 11.47
C GLY A 549 -35.46 17.70 11.70
N TRP A 550 -36.37 17.28 10.81
CA TRP A 550 -37.77 17.70 10.86
C TRP A 550 -38.70 16.63 11.45
N TYR A 551 -38.69 15.41 10.92
CA TYR A 551 -39.58 14.32 11.36
C TYR A 551 -38.94 13.45 12.43
N ASP A 552 -38.48 12.23 12.12
CA ASP A 552 -38.08 11.20 13.08
C ASP A 552 -36.58 11.26 13.37
N VAL A 553 -36.21 12.07 14.38
CA VAL A 553 -34.81 12.37 14.71
C VAL A 553 -34.35 11.60 15.97
N GLY A 554 -33.30 10.79 15.84
CA GLY A 554 -32.76 10.00 16.95
C GLY A 554 -31.26 10.24 17.19
N GLY A 555 -30.85 10.32 18.46
CA GLY A 555 -29.43 10.49 18.80
C GLY A 555 -28.51 9.35 18.33
N LEU A 556 -29.05 8.18 18.01
CA LEU A 556 -28.34 7.07 17.34
C LEU A 556 -29.04 6.67 16.02
N VAL A 557 -30.36 6.43 16.06
CA VAL A 557 -31.12 5.96 14.89
C VAL A 557 -32.40 6.77 14.71
N GLY A 558 -32.66 7.29 13.50
CA GLY A 558 -33.91 8.00 13.20
C GLY A 558 -35.13 7.09 13.32
N THR A 559 -35.29 6.18 12.36
CA THR A 559 -36.36 5.16 12.34
C THR A 559 -35.79 3.75 12.54
N ASN A 560 -36.37 2.98 13.48
CA ASN A 560 -35.93 1.61 13.78
C ASN A 560 -37.01 0.54 13.54
N ASN A 561 -36.67 -0.46 12.72
CA ASN A 561 -37.46 -1.67 12.46
C ASN A 561 -36.68 -2.98 12.72
N ALA A 562 -35.42 -2.93 13.14
CA ALA A 562 -34.59 -4.12 13.39
C ALA A 562 -34.00 -4.13 14.83
N PRO A 563 -33.28 -5.20 15.24
CA PRO A 563 -32.62 -5.26 16.54
C PRO A 563 -31.46 -4.27 16.69
N ILE A 564 -31.56 -3.41 17.71
CA ILE A 564 -30.47 -2.58 18.24
C ILE A 564 -30.10 -3.11 19.63
N SER A 565 -28.82 -3.40 19.91
CA SER A 565 -28.41 -3.74 21.28
C SER A 565 -27.01 -3.31 21.70
N LYS A 566 -26.85 -2.99 22.98
CA LYS A 566 -25.60 -2.47 23.59
C LYS A 566 -25.08 -1.20 22.90
N CYS A 567 -25.96 -0.30 22.50
CA CYS A 567 -25.59 0.95 21.81
C CYS A 567 -25.83 2.18 22.70
N TYR A 568 -25.17 3.31 22.42
CA TYR A 568 -25.48 4.56 23.13
C TYR A 568 -25.37 5.85 22.32
N SER A 569 -26.00 6.92 22.83
CA SER A 569 -25.96 8.26 22.25
C SER A 569 -25.77 9.36 23.28
N VAL A 570 -25.07 10.43 22.87
CA VAL A 570 -24.71 11.58 23.73
C VAL A 570 -25.09 12.93 23.10
N GLY A 571 -25.07 13.02 21.78
CA GLY A 571 -25.26 14.29 21.05
C GLY A 571 -26.61 14.97 21.31
N GLY A 572 -26.63 16.30 21.16
CA GLY A 572 -27.84 17.13 21.24
C GLY A 572 -28.82 16.82 20.12
N VAL A 573 -30.11 16.61 20.43
CA VAL A 573 -31.12 16.17 19.45
C VAL A 573 -32.20 17.23 19.20
N SER A 574 -32.35 17.64 17.94
CA SER A 574 -33.15 18.76 17.46
C SER A 574 -34.17 18.29 16.40
N GLY A 575 -35.38 18.85 16.40
CA GLY A 575 -36.47 18.43 15.51
C GLY A 575 -37.86 18.30 16.15
N THR A 576 -38.84 17.78 15.39
CA THR A 576 -40.27 17.74 15.78
C THR A 576 -40.64 16.45 16.51
N ILE A 577 -40.36 15.28 15.93
CA ILE A 577 -40.47 13.98 16.58
C ILE A 577 -39.05 13.55 16.92
N LYS A 578 -38.79 13.20 18.19
CA LYS A 578 -37.41 12.91 18.58
C LYS A 578 -37.27 12.08 19.82
N GLY A 579 -36.18 11.34 19.85
CA GLY A 579 -35.73 10.56 20.98
C GLY A 579 -34.24 10.63 21.18
N GLY A 580 -33.80 10.55 22.44
CA GLY A 580 -32.38 10.62 22.78
C GLY A 580 -31.55 9.50 22.16
N LEU A 581 -32.14 8.33 21.87
CA LEU A 581 -31.49 7.20 21.18
C LEU A 581 -32.16 6.90 19.83
N VAL A 582 -33.46 6.59 19.84
CA VAL A 582 -34.29 6.27 18.68
C VAL A 582 -35.42 7.29 18.54
N GLY A 583 -35.56 7.87 17.35
CA GLY A 583 -36.59 8.85 17.01
C GLY A 583 -38.00 8.24 16.96
N PHE A 584 -38.16 7.20 16.12
CA PHE A 584 -39.37 6.38 16.01
C PHE A 584 -39.01 4.88 15.94
N ASN A 585 -39.72 4.03 16.70
CA ASN A 585 -39.49 2.58 16.73
C ASN A 585 -40.73 1.79 16.27
N GLY A 586 -40.70 1.30 15.04
CA GLY A 586 -41.77 0.51 14.42
C GLY A 586 -41.80 -0.95 14.90
N SER A 587 -41.29 -1.89 14.10
CA SER A 587 -41.19 -3.31 14.48
C SER A 587 -39.94 -3.66 15.29
N GLY A 588 -38.97 -2.74 15.37
CA GLY A 588 -37.65 -2.99 15.91
C GLY A 588 -37.63 -3.28 17.41
N THR A 589 -36.58 -3.98 17.86
CA THR A 589 -36.32 -4.21 19.29
C THR A 589 -35.08 -3.42 19.72
N VAL A 590 -35.14 -2.78 20.89
CA VAL A 590 -34.02 -2.02 21.45
C VAL A 590 -33.74 -2.54 22.85
N SER A 591 -32.53 -3.06 23.07
CA SER A 591 -32.18 -3.75 24.31
C SER A 591 -30.80 -3.38 24.83
N ASN A 592 -30.69 -3.16 26.15
CA ASN A 592 -29.43 -2.80 26.82
C ASN A 592 -28.74 -1.54 26.24
N SER A 593 -29.50 -0.63 25.61
CA SER A 593 -29.00 0.57 24.94
C SER A 593 -29.48 1.84 25.64
N PHE A 594 -28.66 2.89 25.65
CA PHE A 594 -28.82 4.05 26.54
C PHE A 594 -28.63 5.39 25.84
N TRP A 595 -29.22 6.46 26.38
CA TRP A 595 -28.86 7.83 26.00
C TRP A 595 -28.63 8.72 27.22
N ASP A 596 -27.74 9.70 27.09
CA ASP A 596 -27.55 10.73 28.11
C ASP A 596 -28.67 11.77 28.03
N VAL A 597 -29.53 11.84 29.05
CA VAL A 597 -30.67 12.77 29.14
C VAL A 597 -30.25 14.23 29.32
N ASN A 598 -29.02 14.47 29.80
CA ASN A 598 -28.52 15.82 30.08
C ASN A 598 -27.96 16.46 28.81
N THR A 599 -27.09 15.74 28.09
CA THR A 599 -26.39 16.27 26.90
C THR A 599 -27.26 16.25 25.64
N SER A 600 -28.11 15.22 25.48
CA SER A 600 -29.11 15.20 24.40
C SER A 600 -30.20 16.25 24.59
N GLY A 601 -30.41 16.69 25.84
CA GLY A 601 -31.53 17.54 26.24
C GLY A 601 -32.89 16.84 26.28
N LEU A 602 -32.94 15.51 26.07
CA LEU A 602 -34.19 14.75 25.93
C LEU A 602 -34.44 13.77 27.09
N GLY A 603 -35.58 13.96 27.77
CA GLY A 603 -36.12 12.99 28.74
C GLY A 603 -36.97 11.88 28.12
N TYR A 604 -36.96 11.71 26.79
CA TYR A 604 -37.74 10.70 26.06
C TYR A 604 -36.92 10.07 24.93
N SER A 605 -37.25 8.83 24.59
CA SER A 605 -36.92 8.18 23.32
C SER A 605 -37.90 7.05 23.07
N ASP A 606 -38.14 6.71 21.80
CA ASP A 606 -39.05 5.63 21.41
C ASP A 606 -38.48 4.22 21.65
N GLY A 607 -37.17 4.13 21.97
CA GLY A 607 -36.49 2.90 22.37
C GLY A 607 -35.25 3.18 23.22
N GLY A 608 -34.80 2.17 23.98
CA GLY A 608 -33.67 2.27 24.91
C GLY A 608 -34.06 2.80 26.30
N VAL A 609 -33.05 3.19 27.11
CA VAL A 609 -33.26 3.71 28.47
C VAL A 609 -32.43 4.98 28.70
N GLY A 610 -33.07 6.07 29.10
CA GLY A 610 -32.40 7.32 29.46
C GLY A 610 -31.59 7.19 30.75
N LYS A 611 -30.40 7.78 30.76
CA LYS A 611 -29.42 7.80 31.87
C LYS A 611 -28.91 9.24 32.06
N THR A 612 -28.50 9.62 33.27
CA THR A 612 -27.74 10.86 33.46
C THR A 612 -26.29 10.69 33.01
N THR A 613 -25.58 11.77 32.72
CA THR A 613 -24.12 11.77 32.43
C THR A 613 -23.32 10.98 33.47
N GLU A 614 -23.56 11.22 34.75
CA GLU A 614 -23.01 10.45 35.88
C GLU A 614 -23.24 8.94 35.72
N GLN A 615 -24.46 8.52 35.38
CA GLN A 615 -24.79 7.11 35.14
C GLN A 615 -24.15 6.57 33.84
N MET A 616 -23.98 7.40 32.81
CA MET A 616 -23.31 7.07 31.56
C MET A 616 -21.78 6.99 31.70
N GLN A 617 -21.22 7.56 32.76
CA GLN A 617 -19.82 7.42 33.18
C GLN A 617 -19.62 6.32 34.25
N THR A 618 -20.71 5.79 34.82
CA THR A 618 -20.67 4.73 35.83
C THR A 618 -20.58 3.35 35.15
N LYS A 619 -19.44 2.66 35.28
CA LYS A 619 -19.22 1.31 34.68
C LYS A 619 -20.34 0.29 34.99
N SER A 620 -20.91 0.32 36.20
CA SER A 620 -21.95 -0.65 36.58
C SER A 620 -23.25 -0.49 35.79
N THR A 621 -23.57 0.71 35.28
CA THR A 621 -24.74 0.94 34.40
C THR A 621 -24.75 -0.01 33.19
N PHE A 622 -23.57 -0.34 32.68
CA PHE A 622 -23.38 -1.15 31.47
C PHE A 622 -23.19 -2.63 31.82
N THR A 623 -22.43 -2.97 32.88
CA THR A 623 -22.27 -4.38 33.32
C THR A 623 -23.58 -4.98 33.83
N ASP A 624 -24.40 -4.20 34.53
CA ASP A 624 -25.73 -4.63 35.02
C ASP A 624 -26.72 -4.88 33.87
N ALA A 625 -26.41 -4.35 32.67
CA ALA A 625 -27.12 -4.58 31.42
C ALA A 625 -26.39 -5.56 30.46
N GLY A 626 -25.38 -6.29 30.94
CA GLY A 626 -24.72 -7.36 30.18
C GLY A 626 -23.76 -6.89 29.07
N TRP A 627 -23.14 -5.71 29.22
CA TRP A 627 -22.04 -5.27 28.35
C TRP A 627 -20.73 -5.95 28.76
N ASP A 628 -19.89 -6.33 27.78
CA ASP A 628 -18.64 -7.05 28.03
C ASP A 628 -17.42 -6.11 28.13
N PHE A 629 -16.84 -6.08 29.33
CA PHE A 629 -15.57 -5.42 29.69
C PHE A 629 -14.52 -6.44 30.18
N THR A 630 -14.66 -7.72 29.81
CA THR A 630 -13.85 -8.86 30.31
C THR A 630 -13.14 -9.63 29.20
N THR A 631 -13.77 -9.79 28.04
CA THR A 631 -13.14 -10.11 26.75
C THR A 631 -13.35 -8.90 25.84
N PRO A 632 -12.74 -7.75 26.17
CA PRO A 632 -13.42 -6.47 26.13
C PRO A 632 -13.80 -6.05 24.72
N VAL A 633 -15.11 -5.93 24.48
CA VAL A 633 -15.65 -5.12 23.39
C VAL A 633 -15.60 -3.63 23.79
N TRP A 634 -15.72 -3.35 25.09
CA TRP A 634 -15.75 -2.01 25.67
C TRP A 634 -14.67 -1.84 26.74
N LYS A 635 -14.07 -0.64 26.82
CA LYS A 635 -13.35 -0.09 27.99
C LYS A 635 -14.12 1.14 28.52
N ILE A 636 -13.93 1.51 29.79
CA ILE A 636 -14.48 2.74 30.40
C ILE A 636 -13.66 3.13 31.65
N CYS A 637 -13.33 4.41 31.80
CA CYS A 637 -12.86 4.97 33.08
C CYS A 637 -14.05 5.15 34.02
N GLY A 638 -13.96 4.60 35.22
CA GLY A 638 -15.02 4.80 36.22
C GLY A 638 -15.16 6.27 36.61
N ASP A 639 -16.36 6.80 36.45
CA ASP A 639 -16.80 8.11 36.95
C ASP A 639 -16.22 9.34 36.21
N THR A 640 -15.53 9.16 35.06
CA THR A 640 -14.97 10.26 34.22
C THR A 640 -15.38 10.23 32.75
N SER A 641 -15.45 9.06 32.08
CA SER A 641 -15.69 8.97 30.64
C SER A 641 -16.86 8.06 30.24
N TYR A 642 -17.39 8.26 29.03
CA TYR A 642 -18.31 7.31 28.38
C TYR A 642 -17.56 6.00 28.00
N PRO A 643 -18.26 4.87 27.78
CA PRO A 643 -17.63 3.65 27.28
C PRO A 643 -17.03 3.86 25.89
N LYS A 644 -15.74 3.58 25.72
CA LYS A 644 -15.08 3.53 24.41
C LYS A 644 -14.97 2.09 23.93
N LEU A 645 -14.99 1.87 22.61
CA LEU A 645 -14.77 0.53 22.06
C LEU A 645 -13.31 0.15 22.25
N ALA A 646 -13.04 -1.09 22.67
CA ALA A 646 -11.70 -1.47 23.11
C ALA A 646 -10.62 -1.32 22.01
N TRP A 647 -11.00 -1.53 20.74
CA TRP A 647 -10.11 -1.34 19.59
C TRP A 647 -9.67 0.12 19.38
N GLN A 648 -10.39 1.11 19.93
CA GLN A 648 -10.00 2.53 19.89
C GLN A 648 -8.81 2.86 20.81
N THR A 649 -8.46 1.93 21.71
CA THR A 649 -7.51 2.13 22.79
C THR A 649 -6.24 1.31 22.58
N SER A 650 -5.79 1.28 21.32
CA SER A 650 -4.57 0.63 20.83
C SER A 650 -3.30 1.47 21.05
N LEU A 651 -3.41 2.62 21.72
CA LEU A 651 -2.27 3.41 22.17
C LEU A 651 -1.40 2.58 23.14
N LEU A 652 -0.13 2.39 22.79
CA LEU A 652 0.83 1.68 23.63
C LEU A 652 1.06 2.48 24.92
N GLY A 653 0.52 1.99 26.03
CA GLY A 653 0.51 2.67 27.32
C GLY A 653 -0.88 3.09 27.83
N ASP A 654 -1.97 2.96 27.04
CA ASP A 654 -3.35 3.08 27.54
C ASP A 654 -3.75 1.76 28.22
N PHE A 655 -3.40 1.64 29.51
CA PHE A 655 -3.59 0.43 30.31
C PHE A 655 -4.91 0.44 31.07
N LEU A 656 -5.13 1.53 31.82
CA LEU A 656 -6.23 1.65 32.77
C LEU A 656 -7.47 2.31 32.16
N CYS A 657 -7.26 3.26 31.26
CA CYS A 657 -8.22 4.33 31.05
C CYS A 657 -8.23 4.84 29.60
N PRO A 658 -9.37 4.76 28.86
CA PRO A 658 -9.52 5.23 27.48
C PRO A 658 -9.38 6.74 27.23
N GLU A 659 -8.65 7.47 28.06
CA GLU A 659 -8.49 8.93 28.00
C GLU A 659 -7.10 9.35 27.47
N GLY A 660 -6.26 8.38 27.06
CA GLY A 660 -4.90 8.63 26.57
C GLY A 660 -3.83 8.42 27.66
N VAL A 661 -2.57 8.31 27.24
CA VAL A 661 -1.47 7.83 28.11
C VAL A 661 -1.07 8.88 29.15
N ASP A 662 -1.44 8.65 30.42
CA ASP A 662 -1.31 9.66 31.48
C ASP A 662 -0.64 9.14 32.79
N PHE A 663 -0.67 9.95 33.85
CA PHE A 663 -0.07 9.61 35.15
C PHE A 663 -0.70 8.39 35.85
N PHE A 664 -1.95 8.02 35.55
CA PHE A 664 -2.56 6.79 36.04
C PHE A 664 -1.94 5.57 35.35
N ASP A 665 -1.76 5.62 34.02
CA ASP A 665 -1.09 4.55 33.28
C ASP A 665 0.39 4.41 33.66
N PHE A 666 1.10 5.53 33.85
CA PHE A 666 2.46 5.50 34.40
C PHE A 666 2.49 4.87 35.81
N SER A 667 1.44 5.07 36.61
CA SER A 667 1.32 4.43 37.93
C SER A 667 1.04 2.93 37.84
N PHE A 668 0.39 2.46 36.78
CA PHE A 668 0.23 1.03 36.47
C PHE A 668 1.56 0.43 36.00
N PHE A 669 2.20 1.04 35.01
CA PHE A 669 3.51 0.65 34.49
C PHE A 669 4.57 0.56 35.61
N ALA A 670 4.68 1.60 36.44
CA ALA A 670 5.60 1.62 37.58
C ALA A 670 5.24 0.61 38.69
N GLY A 671 4.03 0.04 38.67
CA GLY A 671 3.60 -1.06 39.53
C GLY A 671 4.14 -2.42 39.09
N HIS A 672 4.36 -2.62 37.78
CA HIS A 672 4.92 -3.83 37.17
C HIS A 672 6.44 -3.71 36.85
N TRP A 673 7.06 -2.58 37.21
CA TRP A 673 8.49 -2.33 36.98
C TRP A 673 9.40 -3.42 37.56
N ALA A 674 10.29 -3.94 36.70
CA ALA A 674 11.18 -5.07 36.99
C ALA A 674 10.48 -6.38 37.37
N GLU A 675 9.26 -6.62 36.86
CA GLU A 675 8.77 -7.99 36.71
C GLU A 675 9.62 -8.74 35.66
N GLU A 676 9.85 -10.03 35.89
CA GLU A 676 10.66 -10.93 35.06
C GLU A 676 9.86 -12.21 34.73
N ASN A 677 10.19 -12.87 33.61
CA ASN A 677 9.50 -14.06 33.10
C ASN A 677 8.10 -13.73 32.55
N CYS A 678 7.93 -12.52 32.02
CA CYS A 678 6.77 -12.15 31.23
C CYS A 678 6.65 -13.13 30.05
N ALA A 679 5.53 -13.86 29.98
CA ALA A 679 5.30 -14.83 28.92
C ALA A 679 4.56 -14.15 27.75
N VAL A 680 4.87 -14.50 26.50
CA VAL A 680 4.29 -13.92 25.27
C VAL A 680 2.74 -13.99 25.17
N SER A 681 2.07 -14.65 26.11
CA SER A 681 0.60 -14.71 26.23
C SER A 681 0.01 -13.82 27.33
N ASN A 682 0.83 -13.08 28.10
CA ASN A 682 0.41 -12.23 29.22
C ASN A 682 1.47 -11.14 29.59
N ASP A 683 2.56 -10.95 28.82
CA ASP A 683 3.33 -9.69 28.61
C ASP A 683 3.47 -8.72 29.80
N CYS A 684 3.62 -9.26 31.02
CA CYS A 684 3.46 -8.53 32.28
C CYS A 684 2.31 -7.51 32.27
N TYR A 685 1.11 -7.98 31.88
CA TYR A 685 -0.13 -7.20 31.77
C TYR A 685 -0.05 -6.03 30.77
N GLY A 686 0.60 -6.27 29.62
CA GLY A 686 0.86 -5.31 28.56
C GLY A 686 2.08 -4.42 28.78
N THR A 687 2.83 -4.57 29.88
CA THR A 687 3.94 -3.66 30.24
C THR A 687 5.33 -4.12 29.76
N ASP A 688 5.45 -5.35 29.27
CA ASP A 688 6.61 -5.86 28.50
C ASP A 688 6.35 -5.57 27.01
N PHE A 689 6.65 -4.34 26.58
CA PHE A 689 6.37 -3.85 25.22
C PHE A 689 7.35 -4.39 24.18
N ASP A 690 8.62 -4.61 24.55
CA ASP A 690 9.61 -5.20 23.62
C ASP A 690 9.58 -6.74 23.57
N LEU A 691 8.73 -7.35 24.40
CA LEU A 691 8.47 -8.80 24.51
C LEU A 691 9.74 -9.63 24.78
N LEU A 692 10.78 -9.03 25.36
CA LEU A 692 12.00 -9.74 25.77
C LEU A 692 11.86 -10.43 27.14
N GLY A 693 10.71 -10.31 27.81
CA GLY A 693 10.35 -11.13 28.96
C GLY A 693 10.56 -10.45 30.33
N SER A 694 10.78 -9.14 30.36
CA SER A 694 10.99 -8.38 31.59
C SER A 694 10.74 -6.88 31.41
N VAL A 695 9.99 -6.26 32.33
CA VAL A 695 9.62 -4.84 32.29
C VAL A 695 10.80 -3.96 32.70
N ASP A 696 11.52 -3.37 31.73
CA ASP A 696 12.75 -2.61 31.96
C ASP A 696 12.74 -1.17 31.36
N ILE A 697 13.92 -0.55 31.30
CA ILE A 697 14.14 0.81 30.80
C ILE A 697 13.80 0.97 29.31
N LYS A 698 13.76 -0.12 28.54
CA LYS A 698 13.28 -0.18 27.15
C LYS A 698 11.77 0.02 27.08
N ASP A 699 11.03 -0.64 27.95
CA ASP A 699 9.57 -0.52 28.04
C ASP A 699 9.16 0.88 28.53
N LEU A 700 9.90 1.43 29.51
CA LEU A 700 9.70 2.82 29.93
C LEU A 700 9.99 3.83 28.81
N ARG A 701 10.90 3.51 27.88
CA ARG A 701 11.13 4.34 26.70
C ARG A 701 9.94 4.26 25.74
N ILE A 702 9.44 3.07 25.42
CA ILE A 702 8.26 2.88 24.56
C ILE A 702 7.03 3.58 25.17
N PHE A 703 6.84 3.47 26.49
CA PHE A 703 5.83 4.23 27.23
C PHE A 703 6.02 5.75 27.11
N ALA A 704 7.25 6.24 27.31
CA ALA A 704 7.56 7.67 27.26
C ALA A 704 7.43 8.27 25.84
N ASP A 705 7.69 7.49 24.79
CA ASP A 705 7.50 7.88 23.40
C ASP A 705 5.99 8.04 23.04
N ASN A 706 5.08 7.44 23.84
CA ASN A 706 3.62 7.61 23.76
C ASN A 706 3.06 8.59 24.82
N TRP A 707 3.89 9.25 25.62
CA TRP A 707 3.45 10.07 26.76
C TRP A 707 2.56 11.25 26.33
N LEU A 708 1.36 11.35 26.94
CA LEU A 708 0.29 12.29 26.61
C LEU A 708 -0.35 12.09 25.21
N ALA A 709 -0.11 10.97 24.54
CA ALA A 709 -0.85 10.64 23.33
C ALA A 709 -2.32 10.30 23.66
N GLY A 710 -3.27 10.89 22.93
CA GLY A 710 -4.71 10.66 23.09
C GLY A 710 -5.49 11.65 23.97
N LEU A 711 -4.79 12.59 24.63
CA LEU A 711 -5.35 13.66 25.49
C LEU A 711 -5.75 14.94 24.71
#